data_AF-A0A927BAY1-F1
#
_entry.id   AF-A0A927BAY1-F1
#
_cell.length_a   1.000
_cell.length_b   1.000
_cell.length_c   1.000
_cell.angle_alpha   90.00
_cell.angle_beta   90.00
_cell.angle_gamma   90.00
#
_symmetry.space_group_name_H-M   'P 1'
#
loop_
_entity.id
_entity.type
_entity.pdbx_description
1 polymer ?
#
loop_
_entity_poly.entity_id
_entity_poly.type
_entity_poly.pdbx_seq_one_letter_code
_entity_poly.pdbx_strand_id
1 'polypeptide(L)'
;MTTQFYTRTASRSGQWRRLATLAVGLLLAPGAWAQIQVPAGNPNVDTGRKPLGTDSGYERSALIYTAAEIATSGTLTQLAFYLNAVGGAGAAPTKVYLKTVSNTSFAAPTTVAAEEAGATLVYDATIPAASFTANTWITLPLTTPFTYNGTSNLEVIVETNATSQGNEGFASKAFRYSLTGVSRNPAQFWDSDFTAPAGVGTLSLIRPNIRLTGLAPLACPPVTSLSVSNVTATSAQVSFTPGAGNTSYAVTYTPVGGAPITVPATTSPVNLTGLTEATAYTVAIAGNCTGGTTAPLAPTYFITPPANDDCASAAVLATTATCTPTTASNFGATASTGVPPLRLYTMGGCFEAGDLVSNDIWYRVVVPPSGGFTVTTSAVTGSPVYNVDLALYTGTCGALTEVACDDNTGDGQFASAQVNDLPPGSTVYVRAWSFGVTPTGQFGICAVPNLMPPSNNECATATVLTPAATCTPTITTNLGATPSTGVPPPTSSDTGCFAVNTPINNDVWYRIVVPASGGFTVTTSPVPGSDVEDTALIVYTGTCGALTEIACSDDTDEDSFSSTRVVGLTPGSTVYVRVWSYRTTPTGQFGICAVPVPANDAAVQTIYSMGKLPTGVPQAVRAVVTNAGGLPITSLSVTLNVTGATTFTNTQTVTTPLAPGASATVFFPPYTPNTVGTNTLTVTLSADDVPTNNSRVYTQLVTANTFSYANNTAPDPGDNVGIGPFGTAAFVARYTTPVARSLTGITAALADNNTVGRTLYGVVVNSGGAVLARTPNYVVTAADINRRKTFPLATPFPLAAGDFYVGLVQTPSASGQYSPLATLPENPTRPGTFFRIVPFSASTGGVLEDLAPNNFGVLVLEAETNIILASNSPALSKAVSLFPNPSSGQVTLEIREAKAAGALQVQVTNLLGQVVHTATVRDNAQNPLDLSALAAGMYLVRVQAGSAYTLRQLVLTK
;
A
#
# COMPACT_ATOMS: atom_id res chain seq x y z
N MET A 1 -62.93 -2.65 64.22
CA MET A 1 -61.60 -3.26 64.06
C MET A 1 -60.69 -2.22 63.42
N THR A 2 -59.63 -1.85 64.15
CA THR A 2 -58.27 -1.47 63.68
C THR A 2 -58.13 -0.45 62.53
N THR A 3 -57.71 0.81 62.82
CA THR A 3 -56.35 1.42 62.60
C THR A 3 -56.00 1.69 61.12
N GLN A 4 -55.41 2.78 60.63
CA GLN A 4 -54.71 3.96 61.18
C GLN A 4 -54.37 4.97 60.02
N PHE A 5 -54.29 6.26 60.36
CA PHE A 5 -53.48 7.43 59.87
C PHE A 5 -53.41 7.96 58.40
N TYR A 6 -53.98 9.17 58.28
CA TYR A 6 -53.47 10.50 57.83
C TYR A 6 -53.33 10.94 56.36
N THR A 7 -53.83 12.17 56.21
CA THR A 7 -54.20 12.99 55.06
C THR A 7 -53.16 14.07 54.69
N ARG A 8 -53.18 14.52 53.43
CA ARG A 8 -53.04 15.96 53.09
C ARG A 8 -53.76 16.34 51.79
N THR A 9 -54.96 16.89 51.98
CA THR A 9 -55.73 17.83 51.13
C THR A 9 -55.01 19.17 50.99
N ALA A 10 -55.28 20.11 50.07
CA ALA A 10 -56.16 20.27 48.91
C ALA A 10 -55.78 21.64 48.27
N SER A 11 -55.80 21.76 46.93
CA SER A 11 -56.83 22.44 46.12
C SER A 11 -56.56 23.91 45.77
N ARG A 12 -56.73 24.15 44.46
CA ARG A 12 -56.70 25.41 43.71
C ARG A 12 -58.02 26.19 43.84
N SER A 13 -57.96 27.42 43.30
CA SER A 13 -59.05 28.31 42.84
C SER A 13 -59.77 29.11 43.94
N GLY A 14 -60.12 30.38 43.78
CA GLY A 14 -59.97 31.30 42.65
C GLY A 14 -60.85 32.53 42.88
N GLN A 15 -60.20 33.70 43.00
CA GLN A 15 -60.66 35.06 42.64
C GLN A 15 -61.92 35.74 43.26
N TRP A 16 -61.71 37.06 43.45
CA TRP A 16 -62.65 38.21 43.39
C TRP A 16 -63.22 38.83 44.70
N ARG A 17 -62.71 40.04 44.97
CA ARG A 17 -63.41 41.34 45.23
C ARG A 17 -63.56 41.86 46.68
N ARG A 18 -62.95 43.05 46.81
CA ARG A 18 -63.25 44.24 47.64
C ARG A 18 -62.72 44.22 49.08
N LEU A 19 -61.91 45.23 49.40
CA LEU A 19 -62.34 46.31 50.30
C LEU A 19 -61.34 47.47 50.28
N ALA A 20 -61.83 48.61 49.79
CA ALA A 20 -61.24 49.92 49.94
C ALA A 20 -61.69 50.51 51.27
N THR A 21 -60.77 50.67 52.22
CA THR A 21 -60.85 51.65 53.33
C THR A 21 -59.53 51.61 54.08
N LEU A 22 -58.66 52.60 53.86
CA LEU A 22 -57.88 53.25 54.92
C LEU A 22 -57.16 54.47 54.33
N ALA A 23 -57.93 55.55 54.17
CA ALA A 23 -57.39 56.90 54.17
C ALA A 23 -57.73 57.53 55.53
N VAL A 24 -56.84 58.39 56.00
CA VAL A 24 -56.91 59.23 57.20
C VAL A 24 -56.41 58.56 58.49
N GLY A 25 -55.11 58.68 58.71
CA GLY A 25 -54.47 58.36 59.97
C GLY A 25 -52.95 58.55 59.98
N LEU A 26 -52.40 59.53 59.25
CA LEU A 26 -50.98 59.88 59.40
C LEU A 26 -50.71 61.31 58.94
N LEU A 27 -50.99 62.27 59.80
CA LEU A 27 -50.45 63.63 59.69
C LEU A 27 -50.14 64.09 61.10
N LEU A 28 -48.86 63.95 61.45
CA LEU A 28 -48.02 64.80 62.32
C LEU A 28 -46.86 63.95 62.87
N ALA A 29 -45.92 63.59 61.98
CA ALA A 29 -44.57 63.20 62.36
C ALA A 29 -43.60 64.14 61.61
N PRO A 30 -42.60 64.75 62.28
CA PRO A 30 -41.60 65.57 61.61
C PRO A 30 -40.83 64.70 60.60
N GLY A 31 -40.51 65.26 59.44
CA GLY A 31 -40.04 64.54 58.26
C GLY A 31 -38.99 63.46 58.56
N ALA A 32 -39.37 62.19 58.36
CA ALA A 32 -38.44 61.08 58.36
C ALA A 32 -37.56 61.19 57.10
N TRP A 33 -36.32 61.64 57.28
CA TRP A 33 -35.32 61.61 56.23
C TRP A 33 -35.10 60.14 55.81
N ALA A 34 -35.02 59.88 54.51
CA ALA A 34 -34.83 58.52 54.00
C ALA A 34 -33.49 57.95 54.50
N GLN A 35 -33.56 56.76 55.12
CA GLN A 35 -32.43 55.99 55.61
C GLN A 35 -32.19 54.80 54.68
N ILE A 36 -30.97 54.67 54.17
CA ILE A 36 -30.52 53.55 53.35
C ILE A 36 -29.58 52.69 54.15
N GLN A 37 -29.79 51.37 54.14
CA GLN A 37 -28.91 50.41 54.77
C GLN A 37 -28.18 49.63 53.68
N VAL A 38 -26.87 49.46 53.83
CA VAL A 38 -26.06 48.63 52.96
C VAL A 38 -25.42 47.51 53.80
N PRO A 39 -25.76 46.23 53.54
CA PRO A 39 -26.79 45.77 52.60
C PRO A 39 -28.22 46.06 53.08
N ALA A 40 -29.16 46.10 52.13
CA ALA A 40 -30.57 46.37 52.39
C ALA A 40 -31.15 45.37 53.40
N GLY A 41 -31.82 45.87 54.45
CA GLY A 41 -32.40 45.05 55.51
C GLY A 41 -31.40 44.56 56.57
N ASN A 42 -30.12 44.95 56.48
CA ASN A 42 -29.07 44.57 57.44
C ASN A 42 -28.97 43.04 57.72
N PRO A 43 -29.04 42.15 56.69
CA PRO A 43 -29.22 40.70 56.87
C PRO A 43 -27.98 39.97 57.41
N ASN A 44 -26.80 40.60 57.33
CA ASN A 44 -25.54 39.97 57.66
C ASN A 44 -25.44 39.56 59.15
N VAL A 45 -24.59 38.58 59.46
CA VAL A 45 -24.50 37.99 60.82
C VAL A 45 -23.09 37.94 61.40
N ASP A 46 -22.04 38.02 60.58
CA ASP A 46 -20.65 38.00 61.04
C ASP A 46 -20.30 39.31 61.76
N THR A 47 -19.25 39.32 62.59
CA THR A 47 -18.90 40.49 63.41
C THR A 47 -17.39 40.76 63.51
N GLY A 48 -16.98 42.03 63.54
CA GLY A 48 -15.57 42.45 63.64
C GLY A 48 -15.40 43.81 64.32
N ARG A 49 -14.17 44.15 64.72
CA ARG A 49 -13.89 45.36 65.54
C ARG A 49 -13.97 46.68 64.78
N LYS A 50 -13.66 46.66 63.48
CA LYS A 50 -13.62 47.85 62.62
C LYS A 50 -15.07 48.26 62.24
N PRO A 51 -15.36 49.57 62.09
CA PRO A 51 -14.40 50.64 61.90
C PRO A 51 -14.15 51.50 63.15
N LEU A 52 -14.87 51.25 64.26
CA LEU A 52 -14.81 52.09 65.48
C LEU A 52 -14.09 51.41 66.66
N GLY A 53 -13.25 50.41 66.37
CA GLY A 53 -12.42 49.72 67.36
C GLY A 53 -11.31 50.61 67.90
N THR A 54 -10.88 50.36 69.14
CA THR A 54 -9.77 51.04 69.82
C THR A 54 -8.88 50.04 70.59
N ASP A 55 -8.74 48.83 70.05
CA ASP A 55 -7.89 47.74 70.57
C ASP A 55 -6.40 48.05 70.36
N SER A 56 -6.07 48.84 69.33
CA SER A 56 -4.78 49.50 69.20
C SER A 56 -4.88 51.00 69.44
N GLY A 57 -3.78 51.63 69.84
CA GLY A 57 -3.70 53.06 70.14
C GLY A 57 -4.14 53.93 68.96
N TYR A 58 -3.86 53.48 67.73
CA TYR A 58 -4.32 54.08 66.48
C TYR A 58 -4.89 53.01 65.56
N GLU A 59 -6.15 53.16 65.13
CA GLU A 59 -6.75 52.32 64.10
C GLU A 59 -7.31 53.15 62.96
N ARG A 60 -7.21 52.65 61.74
CA ARG A 60 -7.81 53.26 60.54
C ARG A 60 -8.45 52.20 59.66
N SER A 61 -9.50 52.59 58.94
CA SER A 61 -10.13 51.75 57.93
C SER A 61 -10.64 52.60 56.76
N ALA A 62 -10.48 52.11 55.55
CA ALA A 62 -11.04 52.65 54.32
C ALA A 62 -12.03 51.64 53.74
N LEU A 63 -13.26 52.06 53.44
CA LEU A 63 -14.39 51.17 53.13
C LEU A 63 -15.12 51.65 51.87
N ILE A 64 -15.21 50.82 50.83
CA ILE A 64 -15.92 51.16 49.59
C ILE A 64 -17.34 50.57 49.59
N TYR A 65 -18.34 51.44 49.34
CA TYR A 65 -19.73 51.10 49.09
C TYR A 65 -20.11 51.50 47.67
N THR A 66 -20.57 50.53 46.87
CA THR A 66 -20.80 50.78 45.45
C THR A 66 -22.07 51.59 45.20
N ALA A 67 -22.10 52.34 44.10
CA ALA A 67 -23.29 53.09 43.69
C ALA A 67 -24.51 52.18 43.50
N ALA A 68 -24.29 50.94 43.04
CA ALA A 68 -25.33 49.93 42.91
C ALA A 68 -25.91 49.48 44.26
N GLU A 69 -25.08 49.39 45.30
CA GLU A 69 -25.52 49.04 46.65
C GLU A 69 -26.27 50.18 47.35
N ILE A 70 -25.86 51.43 47.12
CA ILE A 70 -26.46 52.61 47.74
C ILE A 70 -27.74 53.03 46.99
N ALA A 71 -27.75 52.91 45.66
CA ALA A 71 -28.87 53.10 44.74
C ALA A 71 -29.69 54.40 44.93
N THR A 72 -29.07 55.43 45.52
CA THR A 72 -29.69 56.70 45.93
C THR A 72 -28.67 57.84 45.80
N SER A 73 -29.14 59.08 45.72
CA SER A 73 -28.29 60.29 45.69
C SER A 73 -28.84 61.35 46.65
N GLY A 74 -28.05 62.36 47.00
CA GLY A 74 -28.49 63.42 47.89
C GLY A 74 -27.40 63.91 48.83
N THR A 75 -27.78 64.56 49.92
CA THR A 75 -26.84 65.12 50.90
C THR A 75 -26.84 64.25 52.16
N LEU A 76 -25.75 63.52 52.38
CA LEU A 76 -25.52 62.75 53.60
C LEU A 76 -25.41 63.69 54.80
N THR A 77 -26.19 63.41 55.82
CA THR A 77 -26.21 64.16 57.09
C THR A 77 -25.88 63.30 58.29
N GLN A 78 -26.02 61.97 58.17
CA GLN A 78 -25.62 61.01 59.20
C GLN A 78 -25.12 59.72 58.55
N LEU A 79 -24.14 59.08 59.21
CA LEU A 79 -23.74 57.71 58.92
C LEU A 79 -23.79 56.87 60.20
N ALA A 80 -24.02 55.57 60.10
CA ALA A 80 -24.03 54.70 61.26
C ALA A 80 -23.51 53.30 60.93
N PHE A 81 -22.87 52.64 61.90
CA PHE A 81 -22.42 51.25 61.80
C PHE A 81 -23.20 50.37 62.78
N TYR A 82 -23.59 49.17 62.36
CA TYR A 82 -24.40 48.29 63.20
C TYR A 82 -23.54 47.47 64.15
N LEU A 83 -23.75 47.61 65.46
CA LEU A 83 -23.02 46.90 66.50
C LEU A 83 -23.86 45.71 66.99
N ASN A 84 -23.40 44.47 66.78
CA ASN A 84 -24.12 43.27 67.25
C ASN A 84 -23.94 43.06 68.76
N ALA A 85 -22.70 43.14 69.23
CA ALA A 85 -22.35 42.86 70.61
C ALA A 85 -21.30 43.86 71.11
N VAL A 86 -21.26 44.05 72.43
CA VAL A 86 -20.33 44.94 73.12
C VAL A 86 -19.84 44.28 74.41
N GLY A 87 -18.54 44.39 74.71
CA GLY A 87 -17.91 43.82 75.89
C GLY A 87 -16.73 44.67 76.36
N GLY A 88 -16.98 45.61 77.27
CA GLY A 88 -15.94 46.51 77.80
C GLY A 88 -15.41 47.50 76.76
N ALA A 89 -16.31 48.20 76.06
CA ALA A 89 -15.94 49.19 75.06
C ALA A 89 -15.25 50.42 75.66
N GLY A 90 -14.15 50.84 75.03
CA GLY A 90 -13.45 52.09 75.29
C GLY A 90 -14.12 53.26 74.56
N ALA A 91 -13.88 54.49 75.05
CA ALA A 91 -14.26 55.69 74.32
C ALA A 91 -13.42 55.79 73.04
N ALA A 92 -14.04 56.19 71.92
CA ALA A 92 -13.39 56.24 70.63
C ALA A 92 -13.32 57.69 70.11
N PRO A 93 -12.18 58.37 70.26
CA PRO A 93 -11.89 59.59 69.50
C PRO A 93 -11.88 59.24 68.01
N THR A 94 -12.84 59.76 67.24
CA THR A 94 -13.10 59.30 65.87
C THR A 94 -13.12 60.45 64.89
N LYS A 95 -12.43 60.25 63.75
CA LYS A 95 -12.59 61.06 62.55
C LYS A 95 -13.18 60.22 61.42
N VAL A 96 -14.07 60.83 60.64
CA VAL A 96 -14.61 60.19 59.43
C VAL A 96 -14.45 61.12 58.24
N TYR A 97 -13.89 60.57 57.15
CA TYR A 97 -13.72 61.25 55.88
C TYR A 97 -14.53 60.54 54.80
N LEU A 98 -15.13 61.31 53.89
CA LEU A 98 -15.89 60.80 52.74
C LEU A 98 -15.34 61.33 51.42
N LYS A 99 -15.27 60.48 50.40
CA LYS A 99 -15.04 60.85 48.99
C LYS A 99 -15.79 59.92 48.05
N THR A 100 -16.01 60.38 46.82
CA THR A 100 -16.50 59.53 45.73
C THR A 100 -15.34 58.92 44.95
N VAL A 101 -15.43 57.65 44.60
CA VAL A 101 -14.43 56.91 43.83
C VAL A 101 -15.07 56.13 42.68
N SER A 102 -14.28 55.84 41.63
CA SER A 102 -14.71 54.96 40.54
C SER A 102 -14.45 53.48 40.83
N ASN A 103 -13.51 53.19 41.73
CA ASN A 103 -13.13 51.83 42.12
C ASN A 103 -14.27 51.11 42.85
N THR A 104 -14.52 49.85 42.50
CA THR A 104 -15.49 48.98 43.21
C THR A 104 -14.83 48.20 44.36
N SER A 105 -13.50 48.24 44.46
CA SER A 105 -12.67 47.55 45.45
C SER A 105 -11.25 48.10 45.43
N PHE A 106 -10.48 47.86 46.49
CA PHE A 106 -9.06 48.14 46.54
C PHE A 106 -8.29 47.08 45.73
N ALA A 107 -7.67 47.50 44.62
CA ALA A 107 -6.92 46.60 43.75
C ALA A 107 -5.53 46.23 44.32
N ALA A 108 -4.93 47.13 45.08
CA ALA A 108 -3.67 46.96 45.79
C ALA A 108 -3.69 47.79 47.08
N PRO A 109 -2.88 47.44 48.11
CA PRO A 109 -2.83 48.22 49.34
C PRO A 109 -2.17 49.59 49.14
N THR A 110 -2.80 50.64 49.65
CA THR A 110 -2.38 52.05 49.57
C THR A 110 -1.95 52.62 50.93
N THR A 111 -1.38 53.83 50.96
CA THR A 111 -1.05 54.53 52.23
C THR A 111 -2.25 55.31 52.77
N VAL A 112 -2.26 55.60 54.08
CA VAL A 112 -3.31 56.44 54.70
C VAL A 112 -3.46 57.79 53.98
N ALA A 113 -2.34 58.45 53.69
CA ALA A 113 -2.34 59.74 53.02
C ALA A 113 -2.91 59.68 51.59
N ALA A 114 -2.73 58.55 50.88
CA ALA A 114 -3.31 58.36 49.56
C ALA A 114 -4.84 58.20 49.63
N GLU A 115 -5.34 57.53 50.67
CA GLU A 115 -6.79 57.41 50.84
C GLU A 115 -7.46 58.69 51.32
N GLU A 116 -6.83 59.45 52.21
CA GLU A 116 -7.37 60.72 52.67
C GLU A 116 -7.25 61.86 51.64
N ALA A 117 -6.42 61.69 50.61
CA ALA A 117 -6.26 62.68 49.55
C ALA A 117 -7.60 62.96 48.84
N GLY A 118 -8.04 64.22 48.91
CA GLY A 118 -9.30 64.66 48.31
C GLY A 118 -10.56 64.27 49.10
N ALA A 119 -10.42 63.65 50.27
CA ALA A 119 -11.56 63.33 51.13
C ALA A 119 -12.00 64.53 51.98
N THR A 120 -13.31 64.62 52.22
CA THR A 120 -13.92 65.65 53.07
C THR A 120 -14.02 65.11 54.50
N LEU A 121 -13.48 65.83 55.49
CA LEU A 121 -13.70 65.51 56.91
C LEU A 121 -15.15 65.84 57.29
N VAL A 122 -15.94 64.82 57.62
CA VAL A 122 -17.39 64.94 57.88
C VAL A 122 -17.76 64.72 59.35
N TYR A 123 -16.86 64.15 60.14
CA TYR A 123 -17.05 63.92 61.57
C TYR A 123 -15.70 63.99 62.29
N ASP A 124 -15.62 64.73 63.39
CA ASP A 124 -14.43 64.80 64.26
C ASP A 124 -14.91 65.01 65.71
N ALA A 125 -15.09 63.90 66.43
CA ALA A 125 -15.52 63.92 67.83
C ALA A 125 -15.23 62.59 68.54
N THR A 126 -15.19 62.64 69.87
CA THR A 126 -15.08 61.43 70.70
C THR A 126 -16.44 60.81 70.94
N ILE A 127 -16.60 59.55 70.55
CA ILE A 127 -17.76 58.71 70.87
C ILE A 127 -17.57 58.15 72.29
N PRO A 128 -18.41 58.53 73.28
CA PRO A 128 -18.28 58.02 74.64
C PRO A 128 -18.50 56.50 74.69
N ALA A 129 -17.77 55.79 75.57
CA ALA A 129 -17.90 54.35 75.79
C ALA A 129 -19.37 53.89 75.98
N ALA A 130 -20.17 54.67 76.70
CA ALA A 130 -21.58 54.39 76.96
C ALA A 130 -22.49 54.44 75.71
N SER A 131 -22.01 55.03 74.60
CA SER A 131 -22.79 55.11 73.36
C SER A 131 -22.78 53.80 72.57
N PHE A 132 -21.87 52.88 72.90
CA PHE A 132 -21.77 51.57 72.26
C PHE A 132 -22.78 50.60 72.91
N THR A 133 -23.96 50.49 72.31
CA THR A 133 -25.04 49.59 72.77
C THR A 133 -25.20 48.43 71.79
N ALA A 134 -25.23 47.19 72.30
CA ALA A 134 -25.44 45.99 71.48
C ALA A 134 -26.77 46.02 70.71
N ASN A 135 -26.79 45.42 69.52
CA ASN A 135 -27.90 45.37 68.58
C ASN A 135 -28.45 46.73 68.14
N THR A 136 -27.61 47.76 68.11
CA THR A 136 -28.00 49.12 67.70
C THR A 136 -27.10 49.69 66.61
N TRP A 137 -27.59 50.71 65.91
CA TRP A 137 -26.82 51.50 64.97
C TRP A 137 -26.08 52.62 65.71
N ILE A 138 -24.76 52.55 65.75
CA ILE A 138 -23.91 53.61 66.31
C ILE A 138 -23.89 54.77 65.33
N THR A 139 -24.67 55.81 65.62
CA THR A 139 -24.98 56.89 64.67
C THR A 139 -24.07 58.08 64.88
N LEU A 140 -23.39 58.51 63.82
CA LEU A 140 -22.48 59.64 63.77
C LEU A 140 -23.14 60.78 62.98
N PRO A 141 -23.58 61.86 63.66
CA PRO A 141 -24.11 63.04 62.98
C PRO A 141 -22.97 63.79 62.29
N LEU A 142 -23.07 64.00 60.98
CA LEU A 142 -22.01 64.68 60.23
C LEU A 142 -21.99 66.16 60.57
N THR A 143 -20.84 66.67 60.99
CA THR A 143 -20.62 68.11 61.23
C THR A 143 -20.52 68.88 59.92
N THR A 144 -20.04 68.21 58.86
CA THR A 144 -20.03 68.70 57.48
C THR A 144 -20.88 67.75 56.62
N PRO A 145 -22.08 68.16 56.16
CA PRO A 145 -22.88 67.33 55.24
C PRO A 145 -22.12 67.04 53.94
N PHE A 146 -22.32 65.85 53.36
CA PHE A 146 -21.60 65.40 52.17
C PHE A 146 -22.55 65.12 51.00
N THR A 147 -22.35 65.80 49.87
CA THR A 147 -23.18 65.57 48.66
C THR A 147 -22.71 64.34 47.91
N TYR A 148 -23.57 63.32 47.84
CA TYR A 148 -23.34 62.07 47.13
C TYR A 148 -24.13 62.02 45.81
N ASN A 149 -23.44 61.70 44.72
CA ASN A 149 -23.98 61.79 43.36
C ASN A 149 -24.85 60.58 42.94
N GLY A 150 -24.80 59.47 43.68
CA GLY A 150 -25.52 58.23 43.37
C GLY A 150 -25.02 57.47 42.14
N THR A 151 -23.94 57.91 41.50
CA THR A 151 -23.36 57.29 40.29
C THR A 151 -21.92 56.83 40.47
N SER A 152 -21.17 57.47 41.37
CA SER A 152 -19.84 57.03 41.81
C SER A 152 -19.96 56.20 43.08
N ASN A 153 -18.98 55.34 43.35
CA ASN A 153 -18.94 54.60 44.61
C ASN A 153 -18.55 55.55 45.75
N LEU A 154 -18.98 55.25 46.97
CA LEU A 154 -18.66 56.02 48.18
C LEU A 154 -17.54 55.33 48.94
N GLU A 155 -16.46 56.05 49.23
CA GLU A 155 -15.44 55.59 50.16
C GLU A 155 -15.61 56.27 51.52
N VAL A 156 -15.64 55.46 52.57
CA VAL A 156 -15.78 55.86 53.98
C VAL A 156 -14.49 55.52 54.71
N ILE A 157 -13.74 56.56 55.11
CA ILE A 157 -12.47 56.41 55.82
C ILE A 157 -12.70 56.79 57.27
N VAL A 158 -12.38 55.88 58.19
CA VAL A 158 -12.60 56.06 59.62
C VAL A 158 -11.27 55.91 60.34
N GLU A 159 -10.93 56.91 61.13
CA GLU A 159 -9.80 56.90 62.04
C GLU A 159 -10.31 56.85 63.49
N THR A 160 -9.70 56.01 64.32
CA THR A 160 -9.85 56.04 65.79
C THR A 160 -8.49 56.20 66.46
N ASN A 161 -8.45 56.98 67.53
CA ASN A 161 -7.21 57.30 68.24
C ASN A 161 -7.41 57.23 69.75
N ALA A 162 -7.10 56.08 70.36
CA ALA A 162 -7.17 55.87 71.80
C ALA A 162 -6.01 56.51 72.58
N THR A 163 -5.04 57.09 71.87
CA THR A 163 -3.77 57.66 72.36
C THR A 163 -2.82 56.62 72.95
N SER A 164 -1.57 56.60 72.46
CA SER A 164 -0.47 55.69 72.85
C SER A 164 -0.77 54.17 72.80
N GLN A 165 -1.69 53.62 73.58
CA GLN A 165 -2.05 52.19 73.56
C GLN A 165 -3.56 52.03 73.45
N GLY A 166 -4.02 50.89 72.94
CA GLY A 166 -5.45 50.55 72.92
C GLY A 166 -6.11 50.68 74.30
N ASN A 167 -7.37 51.11 74.32
CA ASN A 167 -8.15 51.33 75.54
C ASN A 167 -9.32 50.35 75.70
N GLU A 168 -9.38 49.32 74.86
CA GLU A 168 -10.32 48.20 74.91
C GLU A 168 -9.64 46.92 74.40
N GLY A 169 -10.36 45.78 74.41
CA GLY A 169 -9.86 44.53 73.85
C GLY A 169 -10.40 44.24 72.45
N PHE A 170 -9.75 43.32 71.74
CA PHE A 170 -10.03 42.95 70.34
C PHE A 170 -11.51 42.71 70.01
N ALA A 171 -12.25 42.09 70.93
CA ALA A 171 -13.65 41.74 70.76
C ALA A 171 -14.63 42.70 71.46
N SER A 172 -14.14 43.83 71.99
CA SER A 172 -14.96 44.76 72.79
C SER A 172 -16.08 45.42 72.01
N LYS A 173 -15.93 45.56 70.69
CA LYS A 173 -16.96 46.04 69.77
C LYS A 173 -17.08 45.07 68.61
N ALA A 174 -18.28 44.56 68.36
CA ALA A 174 -18.54 43.54 67.33
C ALA A 174 -19.47 44.10 66.24
N PHE A 175 -18.94 44.86 65.29
CA PHE A 175 -19.68 45.44 64.17
C PHE A 175 -20.02 44.41 63.10
N ARG A 176 -21.25 44.45 62.61
CA ARG A 176 -21.83 43.47 61.69
C ARG A 176 -21.24 43.55 60.28
N TYR A 177 -20.92 42.42 59.66
CA TYR A 177 -20.52 42.28 58.24
C TYR A 177 -20.89 40.87 57.71
N SER A 178 -20.62 40.58 56.43
CA SER A 178 -20.67 39.21 55.88
C SER A 178 -19.52 38.95 54.89
N LEU A 179 -19.00 37.72 54.88
CA LEU A 179 -18.06 37.25 53.84
C LEU A 179 -18.76 36.55 52.66
N THR A 180 -20.05 36.22 52.79
CA THR A 180 -20.79 35.49 51.77
C THR A 180 -21.03 36.38 50.55
N GLY A 181 -20.60 35.92 49.37
CA GLY A 181 -20.80 36.65 48.11
C GLY A 181 -19.78 37.76 47.81
N VAL A 182 -18.71 37.87 48.61
CA VAL A 182 -17.65 38.88 48.43
C VAL A 182 -16.44 38.23 47.73
N SER A 183 -16.17 38.60 46.47
CA SER A 183 -15.03 38.09 45.67
C SER A 183 -13.94 39.14 45.39
N ARG A 184 -13.99 40.29 46.10
CA ARG A 184 -13.13 41.46 45.91
C ARG A 184 -12.74 42.03 47.27
N ASN A 185 -11.76 42.94 47.36
CA ASN A 185 -11.36 43.60 48.62
C ASN A 185 -12.11 44.93 48.83
N PRO A 186 -13.26 44.97 49.53
CA PRO A 186 -14.05 46.18 49.74
C PRO A 186 -13.50 47.10 50.83
N ALA A 187 -12.51 46.64 51.61
CA ALA A 187 -11.96 47.38 52.73
C ALA A 187 -10.43 47.26 52.79
N GLN A 188 -9.80 48.20 53.46
CA GLN A 188 -8.40 48.17 53.86
C GLN A 188 -8.26 48.77 55.25
N PHE A 189 -7.31 48.30 56.07
CA PHE A 189 -7.12 48.80 57.43
C PHE A 189 -5.64 48.97 57.82
N TRP A 190 -5.45 49.76 58.88
CA TRP A 190 -4.18 49.97 59.56
C TRP A 190 -4.41 49.94 61.06
N ASP A 191 -3.48 49.37 61.81
CA ASP A 191 -3.42 49.50 63.25
C ASP A 191 -1.98 49.50 63.74
N SER A 192 -1.72 50.26 64.80
CA SER A 192 -0.45 50.29 65.51
C SER A 192 -0.65 50.87 66.90
N ASP A 193 0.13 50.37 67.85
CA ASP A 193 0.33 51.06 69.13
C ASP A 193 1.47 52.08 69.00
N PHE A 194 1.43 53.07 69.89
CA PHE A 194 2.39 54.12 70.17
C PHE A 194 2.62 55.16 69.06
N THR A 195 2.62 54.73 67.80
CA THR A 195 2.79 55.59 66.63
C THR A 195 1.64 55.42 65.65
N ALA A 196 1.16 56.52 65.09
CA ALA A 196 0.10 56.47 64.10
C ALA A 196 0.63 55.82 62.80
N PRO A 197 -0.07 54.81 62.24
CA PRO A 197 0.41 54.09 61.06
C PRO A 197 0.39 54.98 59.81
N ALA A 198 1.53 55.15 59.13
CA ALA A 198 1.65 55.94 57.89
C ALA A 198 1.95 55.12 56.63
N GLY A 199 2.25 53.81 56.79
CA GLY A 199 2.60 52.90 55.71
C GLY A 199 1.40 52.42 54.88
N VAL A 200 1.64 51.42 54.03
CA VAL A 200 0.57 50.76 53.28
C VAL A 200 -0.29 49.90 54.20
N GLY A 201 -1.59 49.82 53.93
CA GLY A 201 -2.52 49.07 54.79
C GLY A 201 -2.63 47.61 54.40
N THR A 202 -3.54 46.90 55.10
CA THR A 202 -3.86 45.50 54.83
C THR A 202 -5.22 45.40 54.18
N LEU A 203 -5.29 44.80 52.99
CA LEU A 203 -6.55 44.55 52.29
C LEU A 203 -7.44 43.61 53.09
N SER A 204 -8.75 43.85 53.05
CA SER A 204 -9.72 43.13 53.86
C SER A 204 -11.00 42.85 53.09
N LEU A 205 -11.51 41.63 53.30
CA LEU A 205 -12.85 41.21 52.87
C LEU A 205 -13.94 41.70 53.84
N ILE A 206 -13.54 42.22 55.01
CA ILE A 206 -14.43 42.63 56.08
C ILE A 206 -14.81 44.10 55.89
N ARG A 207 -16.01 44.33 55.34
CA ARG A 207 -16.65 45.66 55.28
C ARG A 207 -17.90 45.67 56.16
N PRO A 208 -17.98 46.55 57.18
CA PRO A 208 -19.12 46.62 58.08
C PRO A 208 -20.40 47.07 57.36
N ASN A 209 -21.55 46.74 57.94
CA ASN A 209 -22.83 47.25 57.47
C ASN A 209 -22.96 48.72 57.84
N ILE A 210 -23.41 49.54 56.88
CA ILE A 210 -23.57 50.98 57.07
C ILE A 210 -25.03 51.39 56.88
N ARG A 211 -25.45 52.41 57.62
CA ARG A 211 -26.69 53.13 57.38
C ARG A 211 -26.38 54.58 57.06
N LEU A 212 -26.90 55.05 55.93
CA LEU A 212 -26.73 56.38 55.39
C LEU A 212 -28.06 57.13 55.50
N THR A 213 -28.04 58.35 56.02
CA THR A 213 -29.24 59.20 56.15
C THR A 213 -29.09 60.47 55.32
N GLY A 214 -30.15 60.85 54.61
CA GLY A 214 -30.18 62.05 53.77
C GLY A 214 -30.13 61.81 52.25
N LEU A 215 -30.21 60.54 51.82
CA LEU A 215 -30.26 60.15 50.41
C LEU A 215 -31.69 59.85 49.94
N ALA A 216 -31.98 60.07 48.66
CA ALA A 216 -33.29 59.83 48.02
C ALA A 216 -33.18 58.81 46.85
N PRO A 217 -34.25 58.03 46.56
CA PRO A 217 -34.26 57.05 45.46
C PRO A 217 -33.92 57.65 44.09
N LEU A 218 -33.11 56.93 43.30
CA LEU A 218 -32.80 57.33 41.92
C LEU A 218 -34.06 57.27 41.04
N ALA A 219 -34.28 58.31 40.22
CA ALA A 219 -35.37 58.33 39.23
C ALA A 219 -35.15 57.35 38.06
N CYS A 220 -33.93 56.81 37.93
CA CYS A 220 -33.54 55.91 36.84
C CYS A 220 -32.47 54.89 37.29
N PRO A 221 -32.84 53.85 38.05
CA PRO A 221 -31.91 52.79 38.41
C PRO A 221 -31.50 51.96 37.18
N PRO A 222 -30.25 51.46 37.13
CA PRO A 222 -29.77 50.59 36.06
C PRO A 222 -30.47 49.21 36.08
N VAL A 223 -30.54 48.58 34.91
CA VAL A 223 -30.94 47.16 34.79
C VAL A 223 -29.91 46.24 35.47
N THR A 224 -30.32 45.06 35.93
CA THR A 224 -29.44 44.07 36.59
C THR A 224 -29.65 42.64 36.04
N SER A 225 -28.81 41.69 36.46
CA SER A 225 -28.98 40.25 36.16
C SER A 225 -29.05 39.86 34.68
N LEU A 226 -28.22 40.45 33.81
CA LEU A 226 -28.14 40.09 32.40
C LEU A 226 -27.67 38.62 32.22
N SER A 227 -28.37 37.86 31.39
CA SER A 227 -28.04 36.48 31.00
C SER A 227 -28.49 36.16 29.58
N VAL A 228 -27.84 35.19 28.94
CA VAL A 228 -28.20 34.68 27.61
C VAL A 228 -28.47 33.18 27.71
N SER A 229 -29.54 32.71 27.08
CA SER A 229 -30.00 31.31 27.11
C SER A 229 -30.71 30.96 25.78
N ASN A 230 -31.14 29.70 25.63
CA ASN A 230 -31.85 29.22 24.44
C ASN A 230 -31.16 29.62 23.12
N VAL A 231 -29.84 29.45 23.09
CA VAL A 231 -29.02 29.78 21.94
C VAL A 231 -29.19 28.68 20.89
N THR A 232 -29.53 29.06 19.68
CA THR A 232 -29.58 28.21 18.49
C THR A 232 -28.60 28.76 17.46
N ALA A 233 -28.46 28.09 16.32
CA ALA A 233 -27.62 28.57 15.23
C ALA A 233 -27.98 29.98 14.72
N THR A 234 -29.22 30.44 14.91
CA THR A 234 -29.69 31.74 14.37
C THR A 234 -30.45 32.62 15.37
N SER A 235 -30.56 32.20 16.63
CA SER A 235 -31.29 32.94 17.66
C SER A 235 -30.68 32.78 19.05
N ALA A 236 -30.96 33.73 19.93
CA ALA A 236 -30.64 33.63 21.36
C ALA A 236 -31.65 34.41 22.20
N GLN A 237 -31.86 34.02 23.45
CA GLN A 237 -32.75 34.72 24.38
C GLN A 237 -31.96 35.47 25.44
N VAL A 238 -32.17 36.78 25.53
CA VAL A 238 -31.54 37.68 26.50
C VAL A 238 -32.51 37.98 27.63
N SER A 239 -32.13 37.67 28.87
CA SER A 239 -32.94 37.87 30.08
C SER A 239 -32.24 38.84 31.04
N PHE A 240 -33.02 39.67 31.75
CA PHE A 240 -32.53 40.69 32.69
C PHE A 240 -33.62 41.12 33.68
N THR A 241 -33.23 41.75 34.78
CA THR A 241 -34.14 42.33 35.78
C THR A 241 -34.33 43.84 35.50
N PRO A 242 -35.56 44.29 35.18
CA PRO A 242 -35.90 45.71 35.05
C PRO A 242 -35.53 46.57 36.26
N GLY A 243 -34.95 47.75 36.02
CA GLY A 243 -34.86 48.81 37.03
C GLY A 243 -36.22 49.51 37.23
N ALA A 244 -36.54 49.89 38.47
CA ALA A 244 -37.78 50.60 38.78
C ALA A 244 -37.90 51.92 37.98
N GLY A 245 -38.97 52.09 37.22
CA GLY A 245 -39.16 53.28 36.37
C GLY A 245 -38.53 53.20 34.98
N ASN A 246 -37.85 52.11 34.62
CA ASN A 246 -37.50 51.87 33.22
C ASN A 246 -38.77 51.59 32.40
N THR A 247 -38.88 52.20 31.22
CA THR A 247 -40.02 52.08 30.30
C THR A 247 -39.65 51.41 28.96
N SER A 248 -38.37 51.42 28.59
CA SER A 248 -37.82 50.68 27.45
C SER A 248 -36.35 50.33 27.68
N TYR A 249 -35.80 49.48 26.82
CA TYR A 249 -34.43 48.99 26.89
C TYR A 249 -33.80 48.98 25.50
N ALA A 250 -32.50 49.26 25.44
CA ALA A 250 -31.67 49.07 24.25
C ALA A 250 -30.79 47.84 24.47
N VAL A 251 -31.09 46.74 23.78
CA VAL A 251 -30.28 45.53 23.79
C VAL A 251 -29.34 45.59 22.59
N THR A 252 -28.04 45.72 22.84
CA THR A 252 -27.03 45.79 21.78
C THR A 252 -26.25 44.49 21.77
N TYR A 253 -26.28 43.78 20.64
CA TYR A 253 -25.45 42.59 20.42
C TYR A 253 -24.44 42.84 19.30
N THR A 254 -23.21 42.36 19.48
CA THR A 254 -22.10 42.62 18.55
C THR A 254 -21.44 41.30 18.19
N PRO A 255 -21.51 40.86 16.91
CA PRO A 255 -20.70 39.74 16.44
C PRO A 255 -19.22 40.11 16.48
N VAL A 256 -18.36 39.17 16.85
CA VAL A 256 -16.91 39.35 16.79
C VAL A 256 -16.49 39.70 15.36
N GLY A 257 -15.77 40.81 15.20
CA GLY A 257 -15.35 41.31 13.88
C GLY A 257 -16.43 42.08 13.10
N GLY A 258 -17.65 42.25 13.65
CA GLY A 258 -18.73 43.00 13.01
C GLY A 258 -19.17 44.25 13.78
N ALA A 259 -20.18 44.92 13.24
CA ALA A 259 -20.76 46.12 13.84
C ALA A 259 -21.82 45.78 14.90
N PRO A 260 -21.97 46.60 15.96
CA PRO A 260 -23.02 46.43 16.96
C PRO A 260 -24.41 46.62 16.35
N ILE A 261 -25.35 45.74 16.72
CA ILE A 261 -26.76 45.79 16.34
C ILE A 261 -27.58 46.05 17.59
N THR A 262 -28.41 47.09 17.57
CA THR A 262 -29.26 47.48 18.72
C THR A 262 -30.73 47.20 18.43
N VAL A 263 -31.37 46.44 19.31
CA VAL A 263 -32.79 46.09 19.25
C VAL A 263 -33.52 46.77 20.42
N PRO A 264 -34.60 47.54 20.15
CA PRO A 264 -35.43 48.09 21.20
C PRO A 264 -36.25 47.00 21.87
N ALA A 265 -36.41 47.07 23.19
CA ALA A 265 -37.24 46.16 23.96
C ALA A 265 -38.07 46.94 25.00
N THR A 266 -39.21 46.37 25.40
CA THR A 266 -40.08 46.92 26.46
C THR A 266 -40.29 45.96 27.62
N THR A 267 -39.86 44.71 27.48
CA THR A 267 -40.01 43.64 28.48
C THR A 267 -38.79 42.71 28.44
N SER A 268 -38.62 41.90 29.49
CA SER A 268 -37.67 40.79 29.53
C SER A 268 -38.45 39.46 29.59
N PRO A 269 -38.05 38.40 28.87
CA PRO A 269 -36.86 38.28 28.02
C PRO A 269 -37.01 38.87 26.60
N VAL A 270 -35.89 39.02 25.89
CA VAL A 270 -35.79 39.52 24.50
C VAL A 270 -35.20 38.42 23.61
N ASN A 271 -35.88 38.08 22.52
CA ASN A 271 -35.39 37.10 21.56
C ASN A 271 -34.62 37.81 20.44
N LEU A 272 -33.35 37.47 20.28
CA LEU A 272 -32.51 37.84 19.14
C LEU A 272 -32.72 36.82 18.02
N THR A 273 -32.86 37.28 16.79
CA THR A 273 -33.08 36.44 15.60
C THR A 273 -32.20 36.91 14.45
N GLY A 274 -31.91 36.03 13.48
CA GLY A 274 -31.06 36.37 12.34
C GLY A 274 -29.59 36.48 12.73
N LEU A 275 -29.18 35.76 13.77
CA LEU A 275 -27.77 35.58 14.10
C LEU A 275 -27.12 34.67 13.06
N THR A 276 -25.81 34.81 12.89
CA THR A 276 -24.99 33.96 12.05
C THR A 276 -24.53 32.78 12.89
N GLU A 277 -24.61 31.56 12.35
CA GLU A 277 -24.13 30.35 13.01
C GLU A 277 -22.62 30.37 13.28
N ALA A 278 -22.13 29.51 14.17
CA ALA A 278 -20.72 29.40 14.54
C ALA A 278 -20.02 30.76 14.83
N THR A 279 -20.78 31.74 15.35
CA THR A 279 -20.31 33.11 15.53
C THR A 279 -20.39 33.50 17.00
N ALA A 280 -19.30 34.12 17.46
CA ALA A 280 -19.18 34.68 18.79
C ALA A 280 -19.85 36.06 18.88
N TYR A 281 -20.59 36.32 19.95
CA TYR A 281 -21.31 37.56 20.19
C TYR A 281 -21.07 38.12 21.60
N THR A 282 -21.07 39.44 21.73
CA THR A 282 -21.22 40.15 23.01
C THR A 282 -22.59 40.82 23.08
N VAL A 283 -23.24 40.82 24.25
CA VAL A 283 -24.54 41.47 24.49
C VAL A 283 -24.43 42.45 25.65
N ALA A 284 -24.83 43.70 25.43
CA ALA A 284 -24.98 44.72 26.46
C ALA A 284 -26.42 45.24 26.49
N ILE A 285 -26.84 45.80 27.64
CA ILE A 285 -28.17 46.36 27.80
C ILE A 285 -28.16 47.67 28.58
N ALA A 286 -28.94 48.65 28.13
CA ALA A 286 -29.24 49.88 28.85
C ALA A 286 -30.76 50.05 29.01
N GLY A 287 -31.21 50.54 30.17
CA GLY A 287 -32.60 50.92 30.42
C GLY A 287 -32.84 52.39 30.12
N ASN A 288 -34.02 52.72 29.64
CA ASN A 288 -34.50 54.09 29.44
C ASN A 288 -35.63 54.37 30.41
N CYS A 289 -35.65 55.56 30.99
CA CYS A 289 -36.71 56.03 31.89
C CYS A 289 -37.01 57.51 31.59
N THR A 290 -37.99 58.09 32.29
CA THR A 290 -38.35 59.51 32.14
C THR A 290 -37.23 60.48 32.54
N GLY A 291 -36.24 60.03 33.30
CA GLY A 291 -35.08 60.82 33.76
C GLY A 291 -33.80 60.66 32.93
N GLY A 292 -33.82 59.91 31.83
CA GLY A 292 -32.66 59.67 30.96
C GLY A 292 -32.38 58.18 30.69
N THR A 293 -31.18 57.89 30.15
CA THR A 293 -30.70 56.53 29.87
C THR A 293 -29.78 56.05 30.98
N THR A 294 -29.91 54.81 31.42
CA THR A 294 -29.01 54.20 32.39
C THR A 294 -27.65 53.90 31.75
N ALA A 295 -26.60 53.77 32.56
CA ALA A 295 -25.35 53.17 32.09
C ALA A 295 -25.61 51.72 31.62
N PRO A 296 -24.96 51.26 30.52
CA PRO A 296 -25.06 49.87 30.08
C PRO A 296 -24.45 48.91 31.11
N LEU A 297 -25.07 47.74 31.30
CA LEU A 297 -24.44 46.63 32.02
C LEU A 297 -23.20 46.12 31.26
N ALA A 298 -22.24 45.57 32.02
CA ALA A 298 -21.09 44.89 31.44
C ALA A 298 -21.54 43.80 30.44
N PRO A 299 -20.92 43.71 29.26
CA PRO A 299 -21.37 42.81 28.22
C PRO A 299 -21.23 41.34 28.64
N THR A 300 -22.21 40.51 28.26
CA THR A 300 -22.18 39.04 28.38
C THR A 300 -21.80 38.42 27.04
N TYR A 301 -21.09 37.30 27.05
CA TYR A 301 -20.64 36.60 25.84
C TYR A 301 -21.44 35.32 25.58
N PHE A 302 -21.70 35.01 24.32
CA PHE A 302 -22.25 33.72 23.89
C PHE A 302 -21.76 33.38 22.47
N ILE A 303 -21.82 32.11 22.08
CA ILE A 303 -21.51 31.63 20.73
C ILE A 303 -22.74 30.90 20.22
N THR A 304 -23.16 31.18 19.00
CA THR A 304 -24.18 30.38 18.32
C THR A 304 -23.55 29.09 17.80
N PRO A 305 -24.17 27.92 18.01
CA PRO A 305 -23.67 26.67 17.43
C PRO A 305 -23.78 26.66 15.90
N PRO A 306 -23.09 25.74 15.20
CA PRO A 306 -23.35 25.46 13.79
C PRO A 306 -24.76 24.86 13.60
N ALA A 307 -25.35 24.98 12.41
CA ALA A 307 -26.71 24.48 12.15
C ALA A 307 -26.85 22.97 12.34
N ASN A 308 -25.77 22.22 12.18
CA ASN A 308 -25.71 20.76 12.33
C ASN A 308 -25.17 20.31 13.70
N ASP A 309 -25.43 21.09 14.75
CA ASP A 309 -25.01 20.80 16.13
C ASP A 309 -25.59 19.49 16.69
N ASP A 310 -26.82 19.17 16.32
CA ASP A 310 -27.55 18.00 16.81
C ASP A 310 -27.89 17.04 15.67
N CYS A 311 -28.07 15.76 16.02
CA CYS A 311 -28.50 14.72 15.09
C CYS A 311 -29.76 15.11 14.29
N ALA A 312 -30.72 15.78 14.92
CA ALA A 312 -31.99 16.15 14.28
C ALA A 312 -31.81 17.15 13.12
N SER A 313 -30.74 17.95 13.15
CA SER A 313 -30.37 18.92 12.13
C SER A 313 -29.13 18.50 11.33
N ALA A 314 -28.75 17.22 11.38
CA ALA A 314 -27.58 16.68 10.70
C ALA A 314 -27.53 17.08 9.23
N ALA A 315 -26.44 17.71 8.79
CA ALA A 315 -26.27 18.16 7.41
C ALA A 315 -26.12 16.99 6.44
N VAL A 316 -26.49 17.14 5.17
CA VAL A 316 -26.27 16.08 4.17
C VAL A 316 -24.80 16.04 3.81
N LEU A 317 -24.16 14.88 3.98
CA LEU A 317 -22.84 14.60 3.43
C LEU A 317 -23.01 13.70 2.20
N ALA A 318 -22.74 14.26 1.02
CA ALA A 318 -22.87 13.52 -0.23
C ALA A 318 -21.73 12.52 -0.40
N THR A 319 -22.04 11.33 -0.93
CA THR A 319 -21.04 10.36 -1.34
C THR A 319 -20.52 10.69 -2.74
N THR A 320 -19.21 10.87 -2.89
CA THR A 320 -18.54 11.13 -4.18
C THR A 320 -17.58 10.00 -4.52
N ALA A 321 -17.30 9.77 -5.81
CA ALA A 321 -16.41 8.67 -6.24
C ALA A 321 -14.97 8.82 -5.74
N THR A 322 -14.53 10.06 -5.51
CA THR A 322 -13.26 10.40 -4.86
C THR A 322 -13.52 11.30 -3.67
N CYS A 323 -12.66 11.24 -2.65
CA CYS A 323 -12.79 12.12 -1.49
C CYS A 323 -12.45 13.55 -1.89
N THR A 324 -13.47 14.41 -1.96
CA THR A 324 -13.33 15.87 -2.06
C THR A 324 -13.86 16.49 -0.76
N PRO A 325 -13.00 16.71 0.25
CA PRO A 325 -13.44 17.17 1.57
C PRO A 325 -14.22 18.48 1.52
N THR A 326 -15.37 18.50 2.16
CA THR A 326 -16.10 19.73 2.49
C THR A 326 -15.57 20.29 3.80
N THR A 327 -15.46 21.62 3.92
CA THR A 327 -15.02 22.26 5.17
C THR A 327 -16.15 22.23 6.19
N ALA A 328 -15.96 21.45 7.25
CA ALA A 328 -16.78 21.43 8.46
C ALA A 328 -16.18 22.33 9.55
N SER A 329 -16.98 22.69 10.55
CA SER A 329 -16.51 23.40 11.74
C SER A 329 -17.32 22.99 12.96
N ASN A 330 -16.63 22.63 14.05
CA ASN A 330 -17.26 22.41 15.35
C ASN A 330 -17.13 23.61 16.30
N PHE A 331 -16.70 24.76 15.79
CA PHE A 331 -16.62 25.99 16.58
C PHE A 331 -18.01 26.44 17.04
N GLY A 332 -18.19 26.55 18.37
CA GLY A 332 -19.46 26.91 18.99
C GLY A 332 -20.46 25.76 19.14
N ALA A 333 -20.12 24.56 18.66
CA ALA A 333 -20.95 23.38 18.82
C ALA A 333 -21.14 23.04 20.30
N THR A 334 -22.27 22.44 20.64
CA THR A 334 -22.58 21.98 22.00
C THR A 334 -22.46 20.47 22.10
N ALA A 335 -22.71 19.90 23.28
CA ALA A 335 -22.71 18.45 23.44
C ALA A 335 -24.12 17.91 23.15
N SER A 336 -24.25 17.05 22.14
CA SER A 336 -25.52 16.41 21.81
C SER A 336 -26.03 15.54 22.96
N THR A 337 -27.35 15.57 23.18
CA THR A 337 -28.04 14.76 24.20
C THR A 337 -28.79 13.58 23.58
N GLY A 338 -29.00 12.51 24.35
CA GLY A 338 -29.78 11.34 23.88
C GLY A 338 -29.06 10.47 22.84
N VAL A 339 -27.74 10.56 22.78
CA VAL A 339 -26.86 9.72 21.95
C VAL A 339 -26.41 8.49 22.77
N PRO A 340 -26.29 7.29 22.19
CA PRO A 340 -25.74 6.13 22.89
C PRO A 340 -24.34 6.41 23.48
N PRO A 341 -23.96 5.74 24.57
CA PRO A 341 -22.59 5.79 25.07
C PRO A 341 -21.62 5.33 23.97
N LEU A 342 -20.46 5.99 23.90
CA LEU A 342 -19.38 5.59 22.99
C LEU A 342 -19.00 4.12 23.20
N ARG A 343 -18.78 3.39 22.11
CA ARG A 343 -18.30 2.02 22.20
C ARG A 343 -16.81 2.01 22.55
N LEU A 344 -16.51 1.52 23.75
CA LEU A 344 -15.14 1.46 24.26
C LEU A 344 -14.31 0.38 23.56
N TYR A 345 -12.99 0.58 23.48
CA TYR A 345 -12.03 -0.43 23.00
C TYR A 345 -12.18 -1.80 23.66
N THR A 346 -12.47 -1.83 24.96
CA THR A 346 -12.68 -3.07 25.74
C THR A 346 -13.92 -3.86 25.31
N MET A 347 -14.83 -3.24 24.55
CA MET A 347 -16.00 -3.88 23.94
C MET A 347 -15.88 -3.96 22.41
N GLY A 348 -14.66 -3.80 21.88
CA GLY A 348 -14.34 -3.82 20.45
C GLY A 348 -14.69 -2.54 19.68
N GLY A 349 -14.87 -1.42 20.37
CA GLY A 349 -15.02 -0.08 19.76
C GLY A 349 -13.70 0.68 19.64
N CYS A 350 -13.77 2.00 19.51
CA CYS A 350 -12.64 2.85 19.09
C CYS A 350 -12.26 3.93 20.11
N PHE A 351 -12.92 3.97 21.27
CA PHE A 351 -12.76 5.05 22.23
C PHE A 351 -12.27 4.54 23.59
N GLU A 352 -11.51 5.37 24.30
CA GLU A 352 -10.98 5.06 25.62
C GLU A 352 -11.94 5.49 26.75
N ALA A 353 -11.81 4.83 27.90
CA ALA A 353 -12.62 5.15 29.07
C ALA A 353 -12.18 6.52 29.64
N GLY A 354 -12.97 7.55 29.37
CA GLY A 354 -12.65 8.93 29.76
C GLY A 354 -12.69 9.91 28.59
N ASP A 355 -12.87 9.44 27.36
CA ASP A 355 -13.07 10.32 26.21
C ASP A 355 -14.30 11.20 26.41
N LEU A 356 -14.05 12.52 26.42
CA LEU A 356 -15.07 13.53 26.60
C LEU A 356 -15.60 13.95 25.24
N VAL A 357 -16.84 13.57 24.92
CA VAL A 357 -17.52 14.12 23.76
C VAL A 357 -18.14 15.45 24.11
N SER A 358 -17.65 16.51 23.48
CA SER A 358 -18.28 17.83 23.49
C SER A 358 -17.98 18.56 22.19
N ASN A 359 -18.82 19.54 21.84
CA ASN A 359 -18.70 20.28 20.59
C ASN A 359 -18.74 19.33 19.38
N ASP A 360 -19.72 18.41 19.38
CA ASP A 360 -19.92 17.46 18.30
C ASP A 360 -20.82 18.05 17.22
N ILE A 361 -20.58 17.66 15.97
CA ILE A 361 -21.40 18.03 14.83
C ILE A 361 -21.87 16.79 14.09
N TRP A 362 -22.99 16.93 13.39
CA TRP A 362 -23.69 15.81 12.77
C TRP A 362 -23.84 15.97 11.26
N TYR A 363 -23.63 14.87 10.55
CA TYR A 363 -23.99 14.71 9.16
C TYR A 363 -24.87 13.48 8.98
N ARG A 364 -25.53 13.38 7.84
CA ARG A 364 -26.24 12.18 7.40
C ARG A 364 -25.82 11.83 5.98
N VAL A 365 -25.62 10.53 5.75
CA VAL A 365 -25.25 9.96 4.47
C VAL A 365 -26.35 8.98 4.07
N VAL A 366 -26.79 9.06 2.81
CA VAL A 366 -27.68 8.03 2.23
C VAL A 366 -26.80 6.91 1.70
N VAL A 367 -27.02 5.68 2.16
CA VAL A 367 -26.21 4.52 1.76
C VAL A 367 -26.24 4.37 0.24
N PRO A 368 -25.09 4.40 -0.44
CA PRO A 368 -25.03 4.33 -1.90
C PRO A 368 -25.45 2.93 -2.42
N PRO A 369 -25.64 2.76 -3.74
CA PRO A 369 -25.95 1.46 -4.33
C PRO A 369 -24.94 0.35 -4.03
N SER A 370 -23.70 0.70 -3.68
CA SER A 370 -22.67 -0.26 -3.25
C SER A 370 -22.96 -0.91 -1.89
N GLY A 371 -23.94 -0.42 -1.12
CA GLY A 371 -24.28 -0.93 0.20
C GLY A 371 -23.31 -0.52 1.32
N GLY A 372 -22.28 0.27 1.01
CA GLY A 372 -21.28 0.70 1.98
C GLY A 372 -20.56 1.98 1.56
N PHE A 373 -19.97 2.67 2.53
CA PHE A 373 -19.18 3.88 2.31
C PHE A 373 -18.18 4.09 3.44
N THR A 374 -17.15 4.88 3.15
CA THR A 374 -16.14 5.34 4.11
C THR A 374 -16.29 6.83 4.29
N VAL A 375 -16.21 7.29 5.55
CA VAL A 375 -16.15 8.71 5.91
C VAL A 375 -14.76 9.00 6.44
N THR A 376 -14.14 10.03 5.90
CA THR A 376 -12.80 10.44 6.30
C THR A 376 -12.79 11.91 6.66
N THR A 377 -12.06 12.24 7.71
CA THR A 377 -11.78 13.62 8.10
C THR A 377 -10.34 14.01 7.75
N SER A 378 -10.07 15.31 7.61
CA SER A 378 -8.76 15.79 7.20
C SER A 378 -8.42 17.16 7.77
N ALA A 379 -7.14 17.51 7.78
CA ALA A 379 -6.68 18.83 8.19
C ALA A 379 -7.19 19.94 7.25
N VAL A 380 -7.43 21.12 7.81
CA VAL A 380 -7.66 22.37 7.07
C VAL A 380 -6.55 23.35 7.43
N THR A 381 -5.87 23.89 6.43
CA THR A 381 -4.75 24.83 6.64
C THR A 381 -5.19 26.04 7.47
N GLY A 382 -4.45 26.31 8.54
CA GLY A 382 -4.73 27.44 9.44
C GLY A 382 -5.76 27.14 10.54
N SER A 383 -6.37 25.95 10.54
CA SER A 383 -7.21 25.50 11.65
C SER A 383 -6.36 25.00 12.82
N PRO A 384 -6.75 25.27 14.08
CA PRO A 384 -6.09 24.68 15.24
C PRO A 384 -6.46 23.20 15.44
N VAL A 385 -7.51 22.68 14.78
CA VAL A 385 -7.95 21.28 14.89
C VAL A 385 -6.93 20.37 14.24
N TYR A 386 -6.38 19.44 15.02
CA TYR A 386 -5.37 18.46 14.56
C TYR A 386 -5.78 17.01 14.82
N ASN A 387 -6.88 16.77 15.54
CA ASN A 387 -7.39 15.46 15.87
C ASN A 387 -8.93 15.50 15.91
N VAL A 388 -9.57 14.61 15.15
CA VAL A 388 -11.03 14.51 15.03
C VAL A 388 -11.45 13.07 15.14
N ASP A 389 -12.29 12.79 16.12
CA ASP A 389 -12.94 11.50 16.36
C ASP A 389 -14.23 11.40 15.53
N LEU A 390 -14.60 10.18 15.15
CA LEU A 390 -15.74 9.92 14.29
C LEU A 390 -16.53 8.68 14.71
N ALA A 391 -17.87 8.77 14.70
CA ALA A 391 -18.75 7.63 14.93
C ALA A 391 -19.94 7.63 13.96
N LEU A 392 -20.28 6.45 13.44
CA LEU A 392 -21.37 6.22 12.48
C LEU A 392 -22.50 5.48 13.19
N TYR A 393 -23.73 5.90 12.94
CA TYR A 393 -24.92 5.38 13.59
C TYR A 393 -26.03 5.05 12.59
N THR A 394 -26.75 3.96 12.87
CA THR A 394 -28.05 3.66 12.22
C THR A 394 -29.20 3.96 13.18
N GLY A 395 -30.43 3.97 12.64
CA GLY A 395 -31.66 4.22 13.42
C GLY A 395 -32.19 5.64 13.26
N THR A 396 -32.82 6.16 14.32
CA THR A 396 -33.38 7.52 14.38
C THR A 396 -32.78 8.29 15.54
N CYS A 397 -32.63 9.61 15.43
CA CYS A 397 -32.14 10.44 16.53
C CYS A 397 -32.94 10.17 17.82
N GLY A 398 -32.23 9.96 18.94
CA GLY A 398 -32.80 9.53 20.22
C GLY A 398 -32.90 8.01 20.43
N ALA A 399 -32.69 7.21 19.37
CA ALA A 399 -32.64 5.74 19.39
C ALA A 399 -31.61 5.22 18.36
N LEU A 400 -30.42 5.80 18.37
CA LEU A 400 -29.33 5.45 17.47
C LEU A 400 -28.62 4.17 17.92
N THR A 401 -27.98 3.47 16.99
CA THR A 401 -27.07 2.35 17.26
C THR A 401 -25.76 2.61 16.53
N GLU A 402 -24.65 2.65 17.27
CA GLU A 402 -23.31 2.81 16.69
C GLU A 402 -22.95 1.57 15.87
N VAL A 403 -22.53 1.77 14.62
CA VAL A 403 -22.19 0.69 13.66
C VAL A 403 -20.72 0.71 13.27
N ALA A 404 -20.06 1.86 13.36
CA ALA A 404 -18.64 2.00 13.16
C ALA A 404 -18.14 3.23 13.92
N CYS A 405 -16.87 3.26 14.24
CA CYS A 405 -16.18 4.39 14.84
C CYS A 405 -14.74 4.42 14.33
N ASP A 406 -14.08 5.54 14.54
CA ASP A 406 -12.63 5.68 14.39
C ASP A 406 -12.14 6.95 15.12
N ASP A 407 -10.92 6.92 15.64
CA ASP A 407 -10.29 8.04 16.34
C ASP A 407 -9.08 8.61 15.56
N ASN A 408 -8.30 7.79 14.85
CA ASN A 408 -7.03 8.23 14.27
C ASN A 408 -6.48 7.43 13.07
N THR A 409 -7.25 6.57 12.42
CA THR A 409 -6.70 5.70 11.35
C THR A 409 -6.58 6.38 9.97
N GLY A 410 -7.06 7.62 9.84
CA GLY A 410 -6.89 8.46 8.66
C GLY A 410 -5.52 9.14 8.58
N ASP A 411 -5.39 10.14 7.70
CA ASP A 411 -4.14 10.89 7.52
C ASP A 411 -3.84 11.77 8.74
N GLY A 412 -2.69 11.56 9.39
CA GLY A 412 -2.34 12.26 10.64
C GLY A 412 -3.06 11.66 11.86
N GLN A 413 -3.74 12.50 12.65
CA GLN A 413 -4.60 12.07 13.77
C GLN A 413 -6.08 12.27 13.45
N PHE A 414 -6.46 12.18 12.17
CA PHE A 414 -7.85 12.32 11.75
C PHE A 414 -8.49 10.95 11.58
N ALA A 415 -9.79 10.87 11.87
CA ALA A 415 -10.52 9.62 11.79
C ALA A 415 -10.97 9.25 10.36
N SER A 416 -10.99 7.95 10.09
CA SER A 416 -11.55 7.31 8.90
C SER A 416 -12.35 6.06 9.25
N ALA A 417 -13.69 6.14 9.21
CA ALA A 417 -14.56 5.03 9.57
C ALA A 417 -15.40 4.55 8.37
N GLN A 418 -15.63 3.23 8.30
CA GLN A 418 -16.31 2.59 7.18
C GLN A 418 -17.48 1.70 7.63
N VAL A 419 -18.50 1.61 6.79
CA VAL A 419 -19.63 0.68 6.95
C VAL A 419 -19.85 -0.10 5.66
N ASN A 420 -20.21 -1.38 5.79
CA ASN A 420 -20.51 -2.29 4.69
C ASN A 420 -21.87 -2.98 4.94
N ASP A 421 -22.41 -3.60 3.89
CA ASP A 421 -23.60 -4.46 3.96
C ASP A 421 -24.86 -3.79 4.53
N LEU A 422 -24.99 -2.47 4.34
CA LEU A 422 -26.18 -1.73 4.71
C LEU A 422 -27.18 -1.67 3.53
N PRO A 423 -28.50 -1.67 3.79
CA PRO A 423 -29.50 -1.53 2.74
C PRO A 423 -29.31 -0.22 1.96
N PRO A 424 -29.12 -0.25 0.62
CA PRO A 424 -29.04 0.96 -0.19
C PRO A 424 -30.25 1.88 0.00
N GLY A 425 -30.01 3.19 0.08
CA GLY A 425 -31.05 4.18 0.32
C GLY A 425 -31.43 4.39 1.79
N SER A 426 -30.92 3.57 2.72
CA SER A 426 -31.05 3.84 4.16
C SER A 426 -30.15 5.02 4.60
N THR A 427 -30.42 5.59 5.78
CA THR A 427 -29.67 6.74 6.31
C THR A 427 -28.73 6.29 7.43
N VAL A 428 -27.48 6.73 7.34
CA VAL A 428 -26.49 6.64 8.41
C VAL A 428 -26.16 8.05 8.91
N TYR A 429 -26.15 8.23 10.23
CA TYR A 429 -25.74 9.47 10.87
C TYR A 429 -24.25 9.41 11.20
N VAL A 430 -23.54 10.49 10.91
CA VAL A 430 -22.10 10.65 11.14
C VAL A 430 -21.94 11.71 12.21
N ARG A 431 -21.31 11.34 13.32
CA ARG A 431 -20.97 12.24 14.42
C ARG A 431 -19.47 12.49 14.39
N ALA A 432 -19.05 13.76 14.47
CA ALA A 432 -17.64 14.13 14.48
C ALA A 432 -17.36 15.17 15.58
N TRP A 433 -16.25 15.02 16.31
CA TRP A 433 -15.83 15.95 17.37
C TRP A 433 -14.31 15.99 17.52
N SER A 434 -13.77 17.02 18.17
CA SER A 434 -12.34 17.08 18.46
C SER A 434 -12.01 16.20 19.67
N PHE A 435 -10.94 15.41 19.57
CA PHE A 435 -10.41 14.67 20.72
C PHE A 435 -10.07 15.63 21.88
N GLY A 436 -10.44 15.25 23.11
CA GLY A 436 -10.06 16.00 24.32
C GLY A 436 -10.69 17.40 24.46
N VAL A 437 -11.88 17.62 23.87
CA VAL A 437 -12.72 18.84 23.92
C VAL A 437 -12.16 20.13 23.29
N THR A 438 -10.85 20.25 23.15
CA THR A 438 -10.17 21.38 22.49
C THR A 438 -8.96 20.88 21.70
N PRO A 439 -8.58 21.56 20.60
CA PRO A 439 -9.17 22.79 20.07
C PRO A 439 -10.42 22.55 19.19
N THR A 440 -11.33 23.54 19.15
CA THR A 440 -12.43 23.59 18.17
C THR A 440 -12.04 24.46 16.97
N GLY A 441 -12.64 24.20 15.82
CA GLY A 441 -12.30 24.89 14.57
C GLY A 441 -12.73 24.13 13.34
N GLN A 442 -12.05 24.38 12.21
CA GLN A 442 -12.39 23.80 10.92
C GLN A 442 -11.66 22.48 10.66
N PHE A 443 -12.30 21.56 9.96
CA PHE A 443 -11.68 20.33 9.44
C PHE A 443 -12.38 19.91 8.14
N GLY A 444 -11.72 19.09 7.32
CA GLY A 444 -12.31 18.53 6.12
C GLY A 444 -13.10 17.27 6.46
N ILE A 445 -14.21 17.03 5.77
CA ILE A 445 -14.97 15.78 5.85
C ILE A 445 -15.51 15.39 4.47
N CYS A 446 -15.38 14.12 4.10
CA CYS A 446 -15.92 13.55 2.86
C CYS A 446 -16.51 12.15 3.12
N ALA A 447 -17.40 11.71 2.23
CA ALA A 447 -17.85 10.32 2.19
C ALA A 447 -17.62 9.75 0.79
N VAL A 448 -17.11 8.52 0.70
CA VAL A 448 -16.81 7.82 -0.56
C VAL A 448 -17.48 6.45 -0.54
N PRO A 449 -18.22 6.03 -1.59
CA PRO A 449 -18.78 4.68 -1.66
C PRO A 449 -17.67 3.63 -1.55
N ASN A 450 -17.89 2.60 -0.74
CA ASN A 450 -17.02 1.44 -0.73
C ASN A 450 -17.22 0.69 -2.05
N LEU A 451 -16.14 0.19 -2.63
CA LEU A 451 -16.21 -0.62 -3.84
C LEU A 451 -16.90 -1.95 -3.50
N MET A 452 -17.96 -2.30 -4.22
CA MET A 452 -18.63 -3.59 -4.03
C MET A 452 -17.78 -4.67 -4.70
N PRO A 453 -17.44 -5.78 -4.02
CA PRO A 453 -16.78 -6.90 -4.66
C PRO A 453 -17.60 -7.42 -5.85
N PRO A 454 -16.94 -7.77 -6.97
CA PRO A 454 -17.62 -8.41 -8.09
C PRO A 454 -18.34 -9.69 -7.64
N SER A 455 -19.45 -10.04 -8.30
CA SER A 455 -20.24 -11.23 -7.90
C SER A 455 -19.44 -12.54 -7.86
N ASN A 456 -18.34 -12.61 -8.61
CA ASN A 456 -17.41 -13.73 -8.69
C ASN A 456 -16.14 -13.54 -7.85
N ASN A 457 -16.23 -12.79 -6.76
CA ASN A 457 -15.15 -12.58 -5.80
C ASN A 457 -14.63 -13.89 -5.18
N GLU A 458 -15.49 -14.90 -5.04
CA GLU A 458 -15.18 -16.17 -4.39
C GLU A 458 -15.38 -17.35 -5.33
N CYS A 459 -14.64 -18.44 -5.11
CA CYS A 459 -14.75 -19.67 -5.90
C CYS A 459 -16.18 -20.20 -5.98
N ALA A 460 -16.94 -20.12 -4.88
CA ALA A 460 -18.32 -20.60 -4.80
C ALA A 460 -19.28 -19.86 -5.75
N THR A 461 -18.96 -18.60 -6.08
CA THR A 461 -19.76 -17.74 -6.95
C THR A 461 -19.11 -17.50 -8.32
N ALA A 462 -18.11 -18.30 -8.67
CA ALA A 462 -17.36 -18.20 -9.92
C ALA A 462 -18.26 -18.07 -11.15
N THR A 463 -18.04 -17.05 -11.98
CA THR A 463 -18.81 -16.80 -13.21
C THR A 463 -18.54 -17.88 -14.26
N VAL A 464 -19.55 -18.29 -15.03
CA VAL A 464 -19.34 -19.23 -16.14
C VAL A 464 -18.56 -18.56 -17.26
N LEU A 465 -17.42 -19.14 -17.63
CA LEU A 465 -16.68 -18.78 -18.83
C LEU A 465 -16.86 -19.91 -19.85
N THR A 466 -17.55 -19.65 -20.96
CA THR A 466 -17.84 -20.66 -21.99
C THR A 466 -16.77 -20.64 -23.07
N PRO A 467 -16.05 -21.75 -23.29
CA PRO A 467 -15.08 -21.83 -24.38
C PRO A 467 -15.73 -21.62 -25.75
N ALA A 468 -15.15 -20.77 -26.59
CA ALA A 468 -15.62 -20.44 -27.93
C ALA A 468 -14.55 -20.70 -29.00
N ALA A 469 -14.95 -20.89 -30.26
CA ALA A 469 -14.01 -21.21 -31.35
C ALA A 469 -12.94 -20.13 -31.59
N THR A 470 -13.25 -18.88 -31.26
CA THR A 470 -12.33 -17.74 -31.33
C THR A 470 -12.34 -17.01 -29.99
N CYS A 471 -11.19 -16.50 -29.56
CA CYS A 471 -11.12 -15.66 -28.37
C CYS A 471 -11.80 -14.31 -28.65
N THR A 472 -13.01 -14.14 -28.13
CA THR A 472 -13.69 -12.84 -28.00
C THR A 472 -13.76 -12.49 -26.53
N PRO A 473 -12.83 -11.67 -25.99
CA PRO A 473 -12.75 -11.39 -24.57
C PRO A 473 -14.05 -10.80 -24.01
N THR A 474 -14.54 -11.39 -22.93
CA THR A 474 -15.58 -10.78 -22.10
C THR A 474 -14.91 -9.77 -21.18
N ILE A 475 -15.37 -8.52 -21.22
CA ILE A 475 -14.86 -7.47 -20.33
C ILE A 475 -15.43 -7.70 -18.93
N THR A 476 -14.54 -7.80 -17.95
CA THR A 476 -14.83 -8.07 -16.55
C THR A 476 -13.97 -7.17 -15.67
N THR A 477 -14.08 -7.27 -14.34
CA THR A 477 -13.32 -6.42 -13.42
C THR A 477 -12.97 -7.14 -12.13
N ASN A 478 -11.84 -6.76 -11.53
CA ASN A 478 -11.49 -7.07 -10.15
C ASN A 478 -11.60 -5.85 -9.21
N LEU A 479 -12.17 -4.74 -9.69
CA LEU A 479 -12.39 -3.54 -8.89
C LEU A 479 -13.32 -3.87 -7.70
N GLY A 480 -12.83 -3.62 -6.48
CA GLY A 480 -13.54 -3.94 -5.25
C GLY A 480 -13.45 -5.41 -4.82
N ALA A 481 -12.79 -6.28 -5.60
CA ALA A 481 -12.58 -7.66 -5.18
C ALA A 481 -11.70 -7.72 -3.91
N THR A 482 -11.89 -8.74 -3.10
CA THR A 482 -11.12 -9.01 -1.88
C THR A 482 -10.31 -10.30 -2.04
N PRO A 483 -9.27 -10.52 -1.22
CA PRO A 483 -8.57 -11.80 -1.21
C PRO A 483 -9.53 -12.96 -0.87
N SER A 484 -9.60 -13.96 -1.75
CA SER A 484 -10.41 -15.17 -1.50
C SER A 484 -9.93 -15.95 -0.29
N THR A 485 -10.87 -16.48 0.48
CA THR A 485 -10.60 -17.24 1.71
C THR A 485 -10.65 -18.75 1.48
N GLY A 486 -9.87 -19.52 2.24
CA GLY A 486 -9.91 -20.99 2.19
C GLY A 486 -9.37 -21.63 0.90
N VAL A 487 -8.61 -20.87 0.11
CA VAL A 487 -7.92 -21.33 -1.10
C VAL A 487 -6.44 -21.56 -0.75
N PRO A 488 -5.84 -22.72 -1.08
CA PRO A 488 -4.43 -22.95 -0.86
C PRO A 488 -3.58 -21.83 -1.50
N PRO A 489 -2.51 -21.35 -0.84
CA PRO A 489 -1.55 -20.48 -1.50
C PRO A 489 -0.95 -21.21 -2.72
N PRO A 490 -0.53 -20.49 -3.77
CA PRO A 490 0.09 -21.11 -4.94
C PRO A 490 1.24 -22.01 -4.50
N THR A 491 1.19 -23.29 -4.87
CA THR A 491 2.19 -24.29 -4.44
C THR A 491 3.39 -24.28 -5.37
N SER A 492 3.78 -23.12 -5.91
CA SER A 492 4.57 -22.97 -7.14
C SER A 492 6.04 -23.41 -7.03
N SER A 493 6.25 -24.72 -6.85
CA SER A 493 7.52 -25.42 -6.99
C SER A 493 7.58 -26.38 -8.19
N ASP A 494 6.45 -26.75 -8.82
CA ASP A 494 6.44 -27.70 -9.95
C ASP A 494 6.22 -27.05 -11.33
N THR A 495 5.54 -25.90 -11.42
CA THR A 495 5.19 -25.22 -12.71
C THR A 495 5.88 -23.87 -12.93
N GLY A 496 6.49 -23.29 -11.89
CA GLY A 496 7.40 -22.14 -12.01
C GLY A 496 6.78 -20.76 -12.33
N CYS A 497 5.46 -20.61 -12.46
CA CYS A 497 4.86 -19.32 -12.88
C CYS A 497 4.99 -18.20 -11.86
N PHE A 498 5.04 -18.52 -10.56
CA PHE A 498 5.11 -17.52 -9.49
C PHE A 498 6.10 -17.96 -8.40
N ALA A 499 6.61 -17.03 -7.60
CA ALA A 499 7.36 -17.38 -6.40
C ALA A 499 6.43 -18.04 -5.35
N VAL A 500 6.93 -19.02 -4.60
CA VAL A 500 6.15 -19.65 -3.52
C VAL A 500 5.68 -18.57 -2.53
N ASN A 501 4.40 -18.61 -2.15
CA ASN A 501 3.73 -17.61 -1.31
C ASN A 501 3.62 -16.20 -1.94
N THR A 502 3.57 -16.09 -3.26
CA THR A 502 3.22 -14.82 -3.91
C THR A 502 1.88 -14.30 -3.34
N PRO A 503 1.83 -13.07 -2.81
CA PRO A 503 0.59 -12.50 -2.29
C PRO A 503 -0.45 -12.39 -3.40
N ILE A 504 -1.65 -12.93 -3.15
CA ILE A 504 -2.80 -12.79 -4.03
C ILE A 504 -3.81 -11.89 -3.33
N ASN A 505 -4.17 -10.79 -3.97
CA ASN A 505 -5.23 -9.90 -3.54
C ASN A 505 -6.17 -9.58 -4.70
N ASN A 506 -7.39 -9.16 -4.36
CA ASN A 506 -8.40 -8.69 -5.30
C ASN A 506 -8.60 -9.69 -6.46
N ASP A 507 -8.74 -10.97 -6.13
CA ASP A 507 -8.89 -12.04 -7.10
C ASP A 507 -10.36 -12.30 -7.44
N VAL A 508 -10.59 -12.75 -8.67
CA VAL A 508 -11.91 -13.10 -9.17
C VAL A 508 -11.89 -14.46 -9.85
N TRP A 509 -13.05 -15.13 -9.83
CA TRP A 509 -13.18 -16.53 -10.18
C TRP A 509 -14.07 -16.76 -11.40
N TYR A 510 -13.68 -17.73 -12.20
CA TYR A 510 -14.46 -18.26 -13.32
C TYR A 510 -14.53 -19.78 -13.23
N ARG A 511 -15.57 -20.37 -13.81
CA ARG A 511 -15.68 -21.81 -13.99
C ARG A 511 -15.89 -22.17 -15.46
N ILE A 512 -15.21 -23.20 -15.90
CA ILE A 512 -15.28 -23.72 -17.28
C ILE A 512 -15.76 -25.16 -17.21
N VAL A 513 -16.74 -25.51 -18.04
CA VAL A 513 -17.07 -26.91 -18.33
C VAL A 513 -16.12 -27.38 -19.43
N VAL A 514 -15.31 -28.40 -19.15
CA VAL A 514 -14.28 -28.90 -20.07
C VAL A 514 -14.91 -29.31 -21.40
N PRO A 515 -14.46 -28.74 -22.53
CA PRO A 515 -14.98 -29.09 -23.85
C PRO A 515 -14.83 -30.57 -24.21
N ALA A 516 -15.57 -31.02 -25.23
CA ALA A 516 -15.46 -32.37 -25.78
C ALA A 516 -14.05 -32.73 -26.26
N SER A 517 -13.23 -31.74 -26.61
CA SER A 517 -11.83 -31.92 -27.00
C SER A 517 -10.90 -32.26 -25.82
N GLY A 518 -11.36 -32.23 -24.57
CA GLY A 518 -10.54 -32.58 -23.40
C GLY A 518 -9.56 -31.50 -22.96
N GLY A 519 -9.69 -30.27 -23.48
CA GLY A 519 -8.83 -29.15 -23.08
C GLY A 519 -9.29 -27.80 -23.62
N PHE A 520 -8.64 -26.74 -23.15
CA PHE A 520 -8.87 -25.37 -23.56
C PHE A 520 -7.62 -24.50 -23.28
N THR A 521 -7.54 -23.36 -23.94
CA THR A 521 -6.66 -22.24 -23.57
C THR A 521 -7.51 -21.15 -22.95
N VAL A 522 -7.09 -20.61 -21.81
CA VAL A 522 -7.68 -19.42 -21.19
C VAL A 522 -6.69 -18.27 -21.33
N THR A 523 -7.19 -17.10 -21.70
CA THR A 523 -6.37 -15.93 -21.99
C THR A 523 -7.03 -14.69 -21.41
N THR A 524 -6.24 -13.85 -20.74
CA THR A 524 -6.63 -12.50 -20.34
C THR A 524 -6.10 -11.48 -21.35
N SER A 525 -6.69 -10.28 -21.39
CA SER A 525 -6.29 -9.24 -22.34
C SER A 525 -6.46 -7.83 -21.77
N PRO A 526 -5.70 -6.83 -22.28
CA PRO A 526 -5.83 -5.45 -21.85
C PRO A 526 -7.18 -4.85 -22.21
N VAL A 527 -7.60 -3.86 -21.42
CA VAL A 527 -8.78 -3.03 -21.70
C VAL A 527 -8.33 -1.56 -21.72
N PRO A 528 -8.52 -0.82 -22.83
CA PRO A 528 -8.10 0.58 -22.92
C PRO A 528 -8.68 1.43 -21.79
N GLY A 529 -7.81 2.12 -21.05
CA GLY A 529 -8.20 2.99 -19.93
C GLY A 529 -8.41 2.26 -18.60
N SER A 530 -8.07 0.98 -18.51
CA SER A 530 -8.01 0.25 -17.24
C SER A 530 -6.63 0.40 -16.59
N ASP A 531 -6.60 0.40 -15.25
CA ASP A 531 -5.36 0.38 -14.48
C ASP A 531 -4.74 -1.03 -14.43
N VAL A 532 -5.47 -2.09 -14.83
CA VAL A 532 -4.91 -3.45 -14.88
C VAL A 532 -3.98 -3.58 -16.08
N GLU A 533 -2.68 -3.57 -15.80
CA GLU A 533 -1.59 -3.69 -16.80
C GLU A 533 -0.97 -5.10 -16.84
N ASP A 534 -1.15 -5.86 -15.77
CA ASP A 534 -0.51 -7.15 -15.56
C ASP A 534 -1.46 -8.08 -14.80
N THR A 535 -1.71 -9.26 -15.35
CA THR A 535 -2.59 -10.26 -14.75
C THR A 535 -1.80 -11.49 -14.37
N ALA A 536 -2.30 -12.23 -13.39
CA ALA A 536 -1.85 -13.58 -13.10
C ALA A 536 -3.08 -14.50 -13.02
N LEU A 537 -2.94 -15.74 -13.48
CA LEU A 537 -4.00 -16.73 -13.38
C LEU A 537 -3.52 -18.12 -12.95
N ILE A 538 -4.44 -18.85 -12.31
CA ILE A 538 -4.29 -20.27 -11.99
C ILE A 538 -5.55 -21.02 -12.40
N VAL A 539 -5.38 -22.21 -12.98
CA VAL A 539 -6.45 -23.15 -13.27
C VAL A 539 -6.41 -24.30 -12.26
N TYR A 540 -7.56 -24.63 -11.69
CA TYR A 540 -7.75 -25.66 -10.68
C TYR A 540 -8.75 -26.74 -11.12
N THR A 541 -8.49 -27.98 -10.68
CA THR A 541 -9.51 -29.06 -10.63
C THR A 541 -10.03 -29.24 -9.20
N GLY A 542 -11.10 -30.03 -9.04
CA GLY A 542 -11.69 -30.34 -7.74
C GLY A 542 -12.92 -29.50 -7.41
N THR A 543 -13.15 -29.26 -6.13
CA THR A 543 -14.26 -28.44 -5.62
C THR A 543 -13.73 -27.33 -4.74
N CYS A 544 -14.44 -26.19 -4.67
CA CYS A 544 -14.04 -25.08 -3.78
C CYS A 544 -13.81 -25.59 -2.34
N GLY A 545 -12.66 -25.24 -1.74
CA GLY A 545 -12.18 -25.75 -0.44
C GLY A 545 -11.28 -27.00 -0.52
N ALA A 546 -11.21 -27.68 -1.67
CA ALA A 546 -10.33 -28.81 -1.95
C ALA A 546 -9.85 -28.79 -3.42
N LEU A 547 -9.28 -27.65 -3.82
CA LEU A 547 -8.80 -27.40 -5.17
C LEU A 547 -7.38 -27.94 -5.37
N THR A 548 -7.07 -28.44 -6.57
CA THR A 548 -5.72 -28.84 -6.99
C THR A 548 -5.31 -28.03 -8.21
N GLU A 549 -4.20 -27.31 -8.10
CA GLU A 549 -3.61 -26.54 -9.20
C GLU A 549 -3.17 -27.47 -10.33
N ILE A 550 -3.50 -27.12 -11.58
CA ILE A 550 -3.15 -27.90 -12.78
C ILE A 550 -2.41 -27.07 -13.84
N ALA A 551 -2.51 -25.75 -13.79
CA ALA A 551 -1.81 -24.84 -14.68
C ALA A 551 -1.81 -23.43 -14.11
N CYS A 552 -0.82 -22.62 -14.50
CA CYS A 552 -0.69 -21.22 -14.14
C CYS A 552 -0.10 -20.40 -15.29
N SER A 553 -0.15 -19.08 -15.18
CA SER A 553 0.56 -18.12 -16.03
C SER A 553 0.57 -16.75 -15.34
N ASP A 554 1.73 -16.07 -15.29
CA ASP A 554 1.80 -14.62 -15.08
C ASP A 554 1.69 -13.92 -16.44
N ASP A 555 2.68 -14.11 -17.31
CA ASP A 555 2.82 -13.33 -18.53
C ASP A 555 2.74 -14.19 -19.78
N THR A 556 2.41 -13.50 -20.88
CA THR A 556 2.81 -13.89 -22.23
C THR A 556 3.87 -12.91 -22.70
N ASP A 557 4.79 -13.39 -23.55
CA ASP A 557 6.03 -12.69 -23.94
C ASP A 557 5.83 -11.30 -24.59
N GLU A 558 4.59 -10.89 -24.93
CA GLU A 558 4.29 -9.64 -25.66
C GLU A 558 3.54 -8.57 -24.85
N ASP A 559 2.66 -8.92 -23.88
CA ASP A 559 1.71 -7.94 -23.28
C ASP A 559 1.53 -8.00 -21.74
N SER A 560 2.27 -8.82 -20.98
CA SER A 560 2.06 -9.00 -19.52
C SER A 560 0.66 -9.48 -19.10
N PHE A 561 -0.12 -10.01 -20.05
CA PHE A 561 -1.37 -10.70 -19.78
C PHE A 561 -1.19 -12.21 -19.84
N SER A 562 -1.89 -12.92 -18.97
CA SER A 562 -1.73 -14.35 -18.78
C SER A 562 -2.44 -15.17 -19.86
N SER A 563 -1.79 -16.25 -20.26
CA SER A 563 -2.39 -17.25 -21.14
C SER A 563 -1.87 -18.63 -20.77
N THR A 564 -2.78 -19.57 -20.52
CA THR A 564 -2.37 -20.96 -20.22
C THR A 564 -3.25 -21.97 -20.94
N ARG A 565 -2.61 -23.02 -21.45
CA ARG A 565 -3.23 -24.12 -22.19
C ARG A 565 -3.29 -25.36 -21.30
N VAL A 566 -4.48 -25.92 -21.13
CA VAL A 566 -4.71 -27.12 -20.31
C VAL A 566 -5.33 -28.23 -21.16
N VAL A 567 -4.80 -29.44 -21.04
CA VAL A 567 -5.24 -30.63 -21.79
C VAL A 567 -5.27 -31.90 -20.95
N GLY A 568 -5.82 -32.98 -21.51
CA GLY A 568 -5.95 -34.25 -20.80
C GLY A 568 -7.01 -34.22 -19.71
N LEU A 569 -7.91 -33.23 -19.75
CA LEU A 569 -9.01 -33.10 -18.81
C LEU A 569 -10.18 -34.00 -19.23
N THR A 570 -10.98 -34.42 -18.25
CA THR A 570 -12.17 -35.22 -18.53
C THR A 570 -13.26 -34.32 -19.13
N PRO A 571 -13.75 -34.57 -20.36
CA PRO A 571 -14.83 -33.80 -20.97
C PRO A 571 -16.08 -33.73 -20.07
N GLY A 572 -16.68 -32.55 -19.95
CA GLY A 572 -17.87 -32.31 -19.12
C GLY A 572 -17.60 -32.10 -17.64
N SER A 573 -16.37 -32.34 -17.15
CA SER A 573 -15.97 -31.94 -15.80
C SER A 573 -15.91 -30.41 -15.67
N THR A 574 -15.98 -29.89 -14.43
CA THR A 574 -15.83 -28.46 -14.15
C THR A 574 -14.44 -28.17 -13.61
N VAL A 575 -13.82 -27.10 -14.10
CA VAL A 575 -12.57 -26.53 -13.60
C VAL A 575 -12.77 -25.07 -13.23
N TYR A 576 -11.90 -24.55 -12.37
CA TYR A 576 -11.98 -23.19 -11.88
C TYR A 576 -10.75 -22.38 -12.34
N VAL A 577 -10.96 -21.15 -12.75
CA VAL A 577 -9.91 -20.21 -13.13
C VAL A 577 -9.94 -19.05 -12.13
N ARG A 578 -8.82 -18.83 -11.45
CA ARG A 578 -8.60 -17.72 -10.53
C ARG A 578 -7.74 -16.68 -11.23
N VAL A 579 -8.14 -15.42 -11.23
CA VAL A 579 -7.43 -14.32 -11.91
C VAL A 579 -7.28 -13.12 -10.97
N TRP A 580 -6.11 -12.50 -10.95
CA TRP A 580 -5.83 -11.28 -10.19
C TRP A 580 -4.81 -10.40 -10.92
N SER A 581 -4.51 -9.20 -10.39
CA SER A 581 -3.42 -8.38 -10.92
C SER A 581 -2.09 -8.70 -10.25
N TYR A 582 -1.05 -8.96 -11.04
CA TYR A 582 0.27 -9.28 -10.50
C TYR A 582 0.87 -8.05 -9.78
N ARG A 583 1.56 -8.27 -8.66
CA ARG A 583 2.23 -7.22 -7.84
C ARG A 583 1.32 -6.15 -7.18
N THR A 584 0.05 -6.50 -6.97
CA THR A 584 -0.78 -6.15 -5.80
C THR A 584 -1.49 -4.80 -5.68
N THR A 585 -1.64 -3.94 -6.69
CA THR A 585 -2.48 -2.72 -6.48
C THR A 585 -3.40 -2.23 -7.60
N PRO A 586 -3.13 -2.42 -8.91
CA PRO A 586 -4.09 -1.97 -9.89
C PRO A 586 -5.31 -2.90 -9.88
N THR A 587 -6.47 -2.31 -9.61
CA THR A 587 -7.75 -2.98 -9.84
C THR A 587 -8.50 -2.22 -10.91
N GLY A 588 -9.25 -2.94 -11.74
CA GLY A 588 -9.83 -2.33 -12.93
C GLY A 588 -10.45 -3.38 -13.83
N GLN A 589 -10.64 -3.02 -15.09
CA GLN A 589 -11.21 -3.91 -16.09
C GLN A 589 -10.13 -4.74 -16.79
N PHE A 590 -10.45 -5.98 -17.15
CA PHE A 590 -9.63 -6.80 -18.03
C PHE A 590 -10.55 -7.63 -18.94
N GLY A 591 -10.03 -8.11 -20.07
CA GLY A 591 -10.73 -9.07 -20.91
C GLY A 591 -10.37 -10.50 -20.50
N ILE A 592 -11.31 -11.42 -20.60
CA ILE A 592 -11.05 -12.87 -20.44
C ILE A 592 -11.81 -13.69 -21.48
N CYS A 593 -11.17 -14.69 -22.07
CA CYS A 593 -11.79 -15.64 -22.98
C CYS A 593 -11.26 -17.06 -22.72
N ALA A 594 -12.00 -18.06 -23.20
CA ALA A 594 -11.50 -19.43 -23.30
C ALA A 594 -11.75 -19.97 -24.70
N VAL A 595 -10.81 -20.76 -25.23
CA VAL A 595 -10.88 -21.39 -26.56
C VAL A 595 -10.62 -22.89 -26.41
N PRO A 596 -11.48 -23.79 -26.92
CA PRO A 596 -11.21 -25.22 -26.92
C PRO A 596 -9.91 -25.53 -27.67
N VAL A 597 -9.11 -26.46 -27.16
CA VAL A 597 -8.01 -27.02 -27.97
C VAL A 597 -8.60 -27.92 -29.06
N PRO A 598 -7.89 -28.12 -30.18
CA PRO A 598 -8.21 -29.19 -31.15
C PRO A 598 -8.29 -30.56 -30.46
N ALA A 599 -9.23 -31.41 -30.86
CA ALA A 599 -9.43 -32.69 -30.19
C ALA A 599 -8.38 -33.71 -30.63
N ASN A 600 -8.17 -33.82 -31.94
CA ASN A 600 -7.23 -34.73 -32.58
C ASN A 600 -6.22 -33.89 -33.37
N ASP A 601 -5.05 -33.63 -32.79
CA ASP A 601 -4.03 -32.81 -33.43
C ASP A 601 -2.64 -33.39 -33.08
N ALA A 602 -1.89 -33.73 -34.11
CA ALA A 602 -0.53 -34.23 -34.05
C ALA A 602 0.36 -33.29 -34.84
N ALA A 603 1.46 -32.87 -34.23
CA ALA A 603 2.42 -31.97 -34.87
C ALA A 603 3.74 -32.67 -35.16
N VAL A 604 4.35 -32.37 -36.31
CA VAL A 604 5.76 -32.71 -36.56
C VAL A 604 6.63 -31.67 -35.86
N GLN A 605 7.03 -31.96 -34.63
CA GLN A 605 7.79 -31.03 -33.81
C GLN A 605 9.18 -30.77 -34.39
N THR A 606 9.96 -31.80 -34.75
CA THR A 606 11.30 -31.62 -35.37
C THR A 606 11.78 -32.82 -36.18
N ILE A 607 12.74 -32.58 -37.09
CA ILE A 607 13.38 -33.62 -37.92
C ILE A 607 14.87 -33.68 -37.57
N TYR A 608 15.30 -34.82 -37.04
CA TYR A 608 16.70 -35.11 -36.80
C TYR A 608 17.34 -35.74 -38.04
N SER A 609 18.14 -34.95 -38.74
CA SER A 609 18.97 -35.34 -39.88
C SER A 609 20.34 -34.67 -39.78
N MET A 610 21.34 -35.18 -40.49
CA MET A 610 22.53 -34.39 -40.84
C MET A 610 22.11 -33.30 -41.83
N GLY A 611 22.64 -32.11 -41.65
CA GLY A 611 22.53 -31.01 -42.61
C GLY A 611 23.52 -31.14 -43.75
N LYS A 612 24.68 -31.76 -43.51
CA LYS A 612 25.67 -32.15 -44.53
C LYS A 612 26.20 -33.54 -44.24
N LEU A 613 26.32 -34.37 -45.26
CA LEU A 613 26.99 -35.68 -45.14
C LEU A 613 27.75 -36.04 -46.41
N PRO A 614 28.86 -36.79 -46.32
CA PRO A 614 29.54 -37.30 -47.49
C PRO A 614 28.72 -38.36 -48.25
N THR A 615 28.93 -38.49 -49.56
CA THR A 615 28.43 -39.64 -50.32
C THR A 615 28.90 -40.97 -49.73
N GLY A 616 28.05 -42.00 -49.82
CA GLY A 616 28.32 -43.35 -49.32
C GLY A 616 28.20 -43.51 -47.81
N VAL A 617 27.74 -42.48 -47.09
CA VAL A 617 27.49 -42.53 -45.64
C VAL A 617 26.01 -42.84 -45.40
N PRO A 618 25.66 -43.98 -44.78
CA PRO A 618 24.30 -44.26 -44.37
C PRO A 618 23.84 -43.26 -43.31
N GLN A 619 22.61 -42.78 -43.42
CA GLN A 619 21.97 -41.92 -42.42
C GLN A 619 20.61 -42.47 -42.02
N ALA A 620 20.38 -42.55 -40.70
CA ALA A 620 19.06 -42.74 -40.12
C ALA A 620 18.45 -41.39 -39.74
N VAL A 621 17.31 -41.05 -40.34
CA VAL A 621 16.51 -39.87 -39.96
C VAL A 621 15.60 -40.26 -38.81
N ARG A 622 15.33 -39.29 -37.93
CA ARG A 622 14.32 -39.41 -36.88
C ARG A 622 13.40 -38.20 -36.93
N ALA A 623 12.18 -38.35 -36.45
CA ALA A 623 11.26 -37.23 -36.29
C ALA A 623 10.68 -37.25 -34.88
N VAL A 624 10.56 -36.08 -34.26
CA VAL A 624 9.77 -35.94 -33.02
C VAL A 624 8.38 -35.50 -33.43
N VAL A 625 7.39 -36.27 -33.01
CA VAL A 625 5.97 -35.97 -33.20
C VAL A 625 5.33 -35.76 -31.84
N THR A 626 4.41 -34.81 -31.74
CA THR A 626 3.76 -34.43 -30.49
C THR A 626 2.26 -34.50 -30.64
N ASN A 627 1.56 -35.01 -29.64
CA ASN A 627 0.11 -34.84 -29.57
C ASN A 627 -0.20 -33.40 -29.11
N ALA A 628 -0.51 -32.52 -30.06
CA ALA A 628 -0.91 -31.14 -29.85
C ALA A 628 -2.44 -30.99 -29.62
N GLY A 629 -3.18 -32.10 -29.66
CA GLY A 629 -4.59 -32.16 -29.34
C GLY A 629 -4.88 -32.26 -27.84
N GLY A 630 -6.16 -32.32 -27.52
CA GLY A 630 -6.66 -32.51 -26.15
C GLY A 630 -7.05 -33.96 -25.81
N LEU A 631 -7.14 -34.86 -26.80
CA LEU A 631 -7.44 -36.28 -26.60
C LEU A 631 -6.24 -37.19 -26.90
N PRO A 632 -6.13 -38.38 -26.28
CA PRO A 632 -5.06 -39.34 -26.58
C PRO A 632 -5.10 -39.84 -28.03
N ILE A 633 -3.94 -39.92 -28.68
CA ILE A 633 -3.77 -40.48 -30.02
C ILE A 633 -3.27 -41.92 -29.90
N THR A 634 -4.03 -42.89 -30.36
CA THR A 634 -3.73 -44.33 -30.20
C THR A 634 -2.98 -44.95 -31.39
N SER A 635 -3.05 -44.31 -32.56
CA SER A 635 -2.33 -44.73 -33.76
C SER A 635 -2.01 -43.50 -34.61
N LEU A 636 -0.72 -43.27 -34.88
CA LEU A 636 -0.26 -42.16 -35.72
C LEU A 636 0.67 -42.68 -36.82
N SER A 637 0.29 -42.47 -38.07
CA SER A 637 1.14 -42.79 -39.23
C SER A 637 2.04 -41.60 -39.56
N VAL A 638 3.35 -41.86 -39.65
CA VAL A 638 4.39 -40.85 -39.86
C VAL A 638 5.23 -41.26 -41.07
N THR A 639 5.23 -40.44 -42.12
CA THR A 639 5.91 -40.75 -43.37
C THR A 639 7.07 -39.80 -43.60
N LEU A 640 8.26 -40.37 -43.78
CA LEU A 640 9.43 -39.67 -44.30
C LEU A 640 9.48 -39.83 -45.81
N ASN A 641 9.55 -38.72 -46.53
CA ASN A 641 9.82 -38.67 -47.96
C ASN A 641 11.08 -37.85 -48.24
N VAL A 642 12.07 -38.46 -48.88
CA VAL A 642 13.32 -37.84 -49.29
C VAL A 642 13.33 -37.75 -50.81
N THR A 643 13.57 -36.55 -51.32
CA THR A 643 13.63 -36.26 -52.76
C THR A 643 14.87 -35.42 -53.08
N GLY A 644 15.30 -35.39 -54.35
CA GLY A 644 16.46 -34.60 -54.80
C GLY A 644 17.59 -35.50 -55.27
N ALA A 645 18.79 -35.32 -54.71
CA ALA A 645 19.97 -36.12 -55.05
C ALA A 645 19.84 -37.61 -54.69
N THR A 646 18.94 -37.96 -53.77
CA THR A 646 18.59 -39.33 -53.40
C THR A 646 17.10 -39.41 -53.14
N THR A 647 16.47 -40.51 -53.52
CA THR A 647 15.06 -40.78 -53.22
C THR A 647 14.94 -41.88 -52.17
N PHE A 648 14.08 -41.67 -51.17
CA PHE A 648 13.78 -42.64 -50.14
C PHE A 648 12.42 -42.32 -49.53
N THR A 649 11.58 -43.33 -49.33
CA THR A 649 10.29 -43.14 -48.67
C THR A 649 10.08 -44.28 -47.67
N ASN A 650 9.66 -43.93 -46.46
CA ASN A 650 9.29 -44.91 -45.45
C ASN A 650 8.21 -44.35 -44.53
N THR A 651 7.25 -45.20 -44.20
CA THR A 651 6.18 -44.89 -43.25
C THR A 651 6.36 -45.77 -42.01
N GLN A 652 6.29 -45.13 -40.85
CA GLN A 652 6.27 -45.78 -39.54
C GLN A 652 4.90 -45.52 -38.88
N THR A 653 4.50 -46.41 -37.98
CA THR A 653 3.28 -46.23 -37.19
C THR A 653 3.62 -46.21 -35.72
N VAL A 654 3.24 -45.14 -35.04
CA VAL A 654 3.31 -45.03 -33.58
C VAL A 654 2.05 -45.70 -33.02
N THR A 655 2.21 -46.87 -32.42
CA THR A 655 1.11 -47.67 -31.83
C THR A 655 1.00 -47.51 -30.31
N THR A 656 2.01 -46.92 -29.69
CA THR A 656 1.95 -46.57 -28.26
C THR A 656 1.08 -45.32 -28.12
N PRO A 657 0.02 -45.34 -27.29
CA PRO A 657 -0.84 -44.18 -27.13
C PRO A 657 -0.05 -42.94 -26.67
N LEU A 658 -0.21 -41.84 -27.40
CA LEU A 658 0.34 -40.54 -27.04
C LEU A 658 -0.72 -39.76 -26.27
N ALA A 659 -0.49 -39.57 -24.97
CA ALA A 659 -1.30 -38.67 -24.16
C ALA A 659 -1.21 -37.22 -24.70
N PRO A 660 -2.21 -36.36 -24.46
CA PRO A 660 -2.13 -34.94 -24.81
C PRO A 660 -0.84 -34.29 -24.28
N GLY A 661 -0.14 -33.56 -25.14
CA GLY A 661 1.16 -32.94 -24.84
C GLY A 661 2.38 -33.88 -24.87
N ALA A 662 2.17 -35.20 -24.98
CA ALA A 662 3.28 -36.15 -25.05
C ALA A 662 3.92 -36.18 -26.44
N SER A 663 5.23 -36.40 -26.49
CA SER A 663 6.01 -36.56 -27.73
C SER A 663 6.54 -37.98 -27.88
N ALA A 664 6.72 -38.43 -29.11
CA ALA A 664 7.44 -39.64 -29.46
C ALA A 664 8.50 -39.37 -30.53
N THR A 665 9.63 -40.08 -30.44
CA THR A 665 10.64 -40.09 -31.50
C THR A 665 10.40 -41.27 -32.43
N VAL A 666 10.15 -40.99 -33.69
CA VAL A 666 9.99 -41.97 -34.77
C VAL A 666 11.33 -42.23 -35.43
N PHE A 667 11.71 -43.50 -35.55
CA PHE A 667 12.97 -43.94 -36.15
C PHE A 667 12.71 -44.52 -37.53
N PHE A 668 13.30 -43.92 -38.56
CA PHE A 668 13.22 -44.45 -39.92
C PHE A 668 14.44 -45.34 -40.23
N PRO A 669 14.29 -46.37 -41.07
CA PRO A 669 15.42 -47.15 -41.58
C PRO A 669 16.45 -46.25 -42.26
N PRO A 670 17.76 -46.57 -42.17
CA PRO A 670 18.78 -45.75 -42.78
C PRO A 670 18.73 -45.82 -44.32
N TYR A 671 19.05 -44.72 -44.98
CA TYR A 671 19.32 -44.66 -46.43
C TYR A 671 20.72 -44.10 -46.69
N THR A 672 21.30 -44.44 -47.84
CA THR A 672 22.68 -44.05 -48.19
C THR A 672 22.70 -43.18 -49.44
N PRO A 673 22.95 -41.87 -49.32
CA PRO A 673 23.12 -41.00 -50.48
C PRO A 673 24.40 -41.32 -51.25
N ASN A 674 24.28 -41.58 -52.56
CA ASN A 674 25.42 -41.90 -53.43
C ASN A 674 25.76 -40.79 -54.43
N THR A 675 24.96 -39.72 -54.47
CA THR A 675 25.10 -38.63 -55.43
C THR A 675 25.20 -37.31 -54.67
N VAL A 676 26.20 -36.50 -55.01
CA VAL A 676 26.36 -35.13 -54.47
C VAL A 676 25.19 -34.27 -54.93
N GLY A 677 24.65 -33.46 -54.03
CA GLY A 677 23.53 -32.57 -54.32
C GLY A 677 22.64 -32.39 -53.10
N THR A 678 21.53 -31.68 -53.28
CA THR A 678 20.60 -31.36 -52.20
C THR A 678 19.49 -32.40 -52.12
N ASN A 679 19.20 -32.87 -50.91
CA ASN A 679 18.02 -33.63 -50.56
C ASN A 679 17.03 -32.73 -49.80
N THR A 680 15.75 -32.88 -50.11
CA THR A 680 14.63 -32.34 -49.33
C THR A 680 13.99 -33.48 -48.56
N LEU A 681 14.03 -33.42 -47.24
CA LEU A 681 13.40 -34.37 -46.33
C LEU A 681 12.09 -33.77 -45.87
N THR A 682 10.97 -34.43 -46.16
CA THR A 682 9.65 -34.04 -45.70
C THR A 682 9.11 -35.12 -44.79
N VAL A 683 8.78 -34.77 -43.55
CA VAL A 683 8.05 -35.65 -42.64
C VAL A 683 6.61 -35.19 -42.60
N THR A 684 5.68 -36.13 -42.81
CA THR A 684 4.24 -35.87 -42.85
C THR A 684 3.48 -36.81 -41.92
N LEU A 685 2.37 -36.32 -41.39
CA LEU A 685 1.42 -37.05 -40.56
C LEU A 685 0.13 -37.35 -41.32
N SER A 686 -0.72 -38.18 -40.71
CA SER A 686 -2.11 -38.33 -41.16
C SER A 686 -2.86 -37.02 -40.95
N ALA A 687 -3.85 -36.72 -41.79
CA ALA A 687 -4.65 -35.50 -41.63
C ALA A 687 -5.41 -35.51 -40.30
N ASP A 688 -5.47 -34.35 -39.66
CA ASP A 688 -6.08 -34.13 -38.37
C ASP A 688 -6.69 -32.72 -38.28
N ASP A 689 -7.01 -32.24 -37.07
CA ASP A 689 -7.72 -30.97 -36.86
C ASP A 689 -6.90 -29.72 -37.25
N VAL A 690 -5.56 -29.80 -37.31
CA VAL A 690 -4.68 -28.65 -37.61
C VAL A 690 -3.71 -28.97 -38.76
N PRO A 691 -4.09 -28.72 -40.03
CA PRO A 691 -3.28 -29.16 -41.17
C PRO A 691 -1.91 -28.48 -41.30
N THR A 692 -1.69 -27.34 -40.64
CA THR A 692 -0.47 -26.52 -40.79
C THR A 692 0.74 -27.10 -40.06
N ASN A 693 0.55 -27.95 -39.05
CA ASN A 693 1.63 -28.56 -38.26
C ASN A 693 1.89 -30.04 -38.65
N ASN A 694 1.10 -30.59 -39.57
CA ASN A 694 1.17 -31.98 -40.04
C ASN A 694 2.38 -32.30 -40.91
N SER A 695 3.14 -31.29 -41.33
CA SER A 695 4.29 -31.47 -42.19
C SER A 695 5.44 -30.57 -41.77
N ARG A 696 6.65 -31.11 -41.77
CA ARG A 696 7.88 -30.34 -41.61
C ARG A 696 8.87 -30.72 -42.70
N VAL A 697 9.64 -29.73 -43.14
CA VAL A 697 10.64 -29.88 -44.20
C VAL A 697 12.03 -29.58 -43.62
N TYR A 698 13.02 -30.38 -44.01
CA TYR A 698 14.42 -30.16 -43.68
C TYR A 698 15.29 -30.36 -44.94
N THR A 699 16.22 -29.45 -45.16
CA THR A 699 17.15 -29.51 -46.31
C THR A 699 18.47 -30.13 -45.87
N GLN A 700 18.93 -31.14 -46.60
CA GLN A 700 20.20 -31.82 -46.41
C GLN A 700 21.09 -31.66 -47.65
N LEU A 701 22.38 -31.45 -47.46
CA LEU A 701 23.36 -31.38 -48.55
C LEU A 701 24.27 -32.62 -48.54
N VAL A 702 24.18 -33.42 -49.59
CA VAL A 702 25.12 -34.51 -49.84
C VAL A 702 26.38 -33.92 -50.46
N THR A 703 27.51 -34.04 -49.77
CA THR A 703 28.80 -33.50 -50.18
C THR A 703 29.77 -34.63 -50.53
N ALA A 704 30.95 -34.29 -51.03
CA ALA A 704 32.01 -35.29 -51.22
C ALA A 704 32.57 -35.78 -49.86
N ASN A 705 32.63 -34.90 -48.86
CA ASN A 705 33.56 -35.10 -47.75
C ASN A 705 33.27 -34.38 -46.42
N THR A 706 32.14 -33.67 -46.28
CA THR A 706 31.82 -32.88 -45.08
C THR A 706 30.72 -33.53 -44.25
N PHE A 707 30.95 -33.67 -42.95
CA PHE A 707 29.91 -34.00 -41.97
C PHE A 707 29.47 -32.74 -41.22
N SER A 708 28.17 -32.47 -41.15
CA SER A 708 27.61 -31.42 -40.29
C SER A 708 26.15 -31.70 -39.97
N TYR A 709 25.70 -31.33 -38.78
CA TYR A 709 24.27 -31.28 -38.45
C TYR A 709 23.59 -29.98 -38.92
N ALA A 710 24.37 -28.97 -39.28
CA ALA A 710 23.88 -27.76 -39.93
C ALA A 710 23.92 -27.93 -41.45
N ASN A 711 22.90 -27.45 -42.14
CA ASN A 711 22.89 -27.35 -43.60
C ASN A 711 23.54 -26.02 -44.02
N ASN A 712 23.23 -25.48 -45.20
CA ASN A 712 23.78 -24.20 -45.65
C ASN A 712 23.06 -22.96 -45.09
N THR A 713 22.03 -23.12 -44.25
CA THR A 713 21.36 -21.99 -43.57
C THR A 713 22.41 -21.09 -42.91
N ALA A 714 22.26 -19.78 -43.09
CA ALA A 714 23.13 -18.80 -42.47
C ALA A 714 22.89 -18.80 -40.95
N PRO A 715 23.95 -18.68 -40.13
CA PRO A 715 23.79 -18.52 -38.69
C PRO A 715 23.07 -17.21 -38.37
N ASP A 716 22.14 -17.23 -37.41
CA ASP A 716 21.53 -16.02 -36.87
C ASP A 716 22.52 -15.37 -35.87
N PRO A 717 22.77 -14.04 -35.94
CA PRO A 717 23.63 -13.35 -34.98
C PRO A 717 23.19 -13.50 -33.51
N GLY A 718 21.90 -13.73 -33.24
CA GLY A 718 21.34 -13.90 -31.89
C GLY A 718 21.49 -15.31 -31.31
N ASP A 719 21.64 -16.33 -32.15
CA ASP A 719 21.69 -17.73 -31.73
C ASP A 719 23.13 -18.22 -31.59
N ASN A 720 23.63 -18.21 -30.34
CA ASN A 720 25.02 -18.54 -30.06
C ASN A 720 25.21 -19.20 -28.69
N VAL A 721 26.31 -19.92 -28.53
CA VAL A 721 26.68 -20.60 -27.31
C VAL A 721 28.11 -20.28 -26.88
N GLY A 722 28.29 -20.09 -25.58
CA GLY A 722 29.57 -19.83 -24.93
C GLY A 722 29.48 -19.98 -23.42
N ILE A 723 30.58 -19.71 -22.75
CA ILE A 723 30.68 -19.67 -21.30
C ILE A 723 31.22 -18.33 -20.80
N GLY A 724 30.99 -18.06 -19.51
CA GLY A 724 31.40 -16.83 -18.82
C GLY A 724 32.91 -16.54 -18.85
N PRO A 725 33.33 -15.36 -18.35
CA PRO A 725 34.62 -14.72 -18.63
C PRO A 725 35.88 -15.53 -18.25
N PHE A 726 35.78 -16.44 -17.27
CA PHE A 726 36.96 -17.08 -16.66
C PHE A 726 37.15 -18.56 -17.00
N GLY A 727 36.29 -19.17 -17.83
CA GLY A 727 36.40 -20.59 -18.14
C GLY A 727 36.97 -20.88 -19.54
N THR A 728 37.56 -22.07 -19.67
CA THR A 728 37.83 -22.70 -20.98
C THR A 728 36.76 -23.76 -21.20
N ALA A 729 36.12 -23.77 -22.37
CA ALA A 729 35.11 -24.76 -22.74
C ALA A 729 35.31 -25.27 -24.16
N ALA A 730 34.97 -26.53 -24.39
CA ALA A 730 34.82 -27.08 -25.73
C ALA A 730 33.35 -27.38 -26.01
N PHE A 731 32.88 -27.01 -27.20
CA PHE A 731 31.58 -27.39 -27.73
C PHE A 731 31.79 -28.40 -28.85
N VAL A 732 31.23 -29.60 -28.71
CA VAL A 732 31.63 -30.79 -29.46
C VAL A 732 30.41 -31.46 -30.07
N ALA A 733 30.51 -31.85 -31.34
CA ALA A 733 29.52 -32.67 -32.03
C ALA A 733 30.06 -34.08 -32.31
N ARG A 734 29.21 -35.10 -32.12
CA ARG A 734 29.48 -36.51 -32.45
C ARG A 734 29.05 -36.81 -33.88
N TYR A 735 29.95 -37.39 -34.67
CA TYR A 735 29.68 -37.89 -36.00
C TYR A 735 30.04 -39.37 -36.12
N THR A 736 29.52 -40.06 -37.13
CA THR A 736 29.82 -41.49 -37.37
C THR A 736 30.22 -41.67 -38.83
N THR A 737 31.31 -42.40 -39.08
CA THR A 737 31.74 -42.76 -40.45
C THR A 737 31.79 -44.28 -40.62
N PRO A 738 31.23 -44.86 -41.71
CA PRO A 738 31.25 -46.30 -41.95
C PRO A 738 32.63 -46.81 -42.41
N VAL A 739 33.50 -45.92 -42.85
CA VAL A 739 34.84 -46.23 -43.39
C VAL A 739 35.88 -45.30 -42.77
N ALA A 740 37.14 -45.75 -42.76
CA ALA A 740 38.25 -44.92 -42.30
C ALA A 740 38.42 -43.68 -43.20
N ARG A 741 38.64 -42.53 -42.56
CA ARG A 741 38.79 -41.22 -43.22
C ARG A 741 39.97 -40.46 -42.62
N SER A 742 40.38 -39.38 -43.26
CA SER A 742 41.34 -38.43 -42.71
C SER A 742 40.67 -37.08 -42.52
N LEU A 743 40.65 -36.57 -41.28
CA LEU A 743 40.12 -35.25 -40.93
C LEU A 743 41.17 -34.19 -41.27
N THR A 744 40.82 -33.23 -42.13
CA THR A 744 41.74 -32.17 -42.58
C THR A 744 41.49 -30.83 -41.91
N GLY A 745 40.27 -30.59 -41.42
CA GLY A 745 39.91 -29.33 -40.79
C GLY A 745 38.60 -29.42 -40.01
N ILE A 746 38.41 -28.44 -39.14
CA ILE A 746 37.18 -28.24 -38.39
C ILE A 746 36.63 -26.88 -38.78
N THR A 747 35.39 -26.82 -39.24
CA THR A 747 34.74 -25.56 -39.58
C THR A 747 33.69 -25.24 -38.53
N ALA A 748 33.67 -24.01 -38.04
CA ALA A 748 32.66 -23.54 -37.09
C ALA A 748 32.05 -22.24 -37.60
N ALA A 749 30.73 -22.06 -37.48
CA ALA A 749 30.15 -20.74 -37.66
C ALA A 749 30.41 -19.90 -36.41
N LEU A 750 31.10 -18.77 -36.59
CA LEU A 750 31.39 -17.87 -35.49
C LEU A 750 30.29 -16.83 -35.37
N ALA A 751 29.71 -16.71 -34.19
CA ALA A 751 28.73 -15.71 -33.82
C ALA A 751 29.27 -14.80 -32.71
N ASP A 752 28.48 -13.80 -32.32
CA ASP A 752 28.79 -12.80 -31.30
C ASP A 752 29.98 -11.87 -31.65
N ASN A 753 29.70 -10.56 -31.72
CA ASN A 753 30.72 -9.55 -31.97
C ASN A 753 31.78 -9.48 -30.86
N ASN A 754 31.48 -9.92 -29.63
CA ASN A 754 32.43 -9.96 -28.52
C ASN A 754 33.52 -11.03 -28.69
N THR A 755 33.35 -11.93 -29.66
CA THR A 755 34.34 -12.93 -30.05
C THR A 755 35.53 -12.30 -30.79
N VAL A 756 35.39 -11.11 -31.37
CA VAL A 756 36.47 -10.43 -32.09
C VAL A 756 37.66 -10.15 -31.17
N GLY A 757 38.86 -10.48 -31.62
CA GLY A 757 40.10 -10.38 -30.86
C GLY A 757 40.33 -11.52 -29.87
N ARG A 758 39.39 -12.46 -29.71
CA ARG A 758 39.53 -13.64 -28.86
C ARG A 758 40.21 -14.78 -29.60
N THR A 759 40.87 -15.67 -28.85
CA THR A 759 41.54 -16.84 -29.42
C THR A 759 40.62 -18.06 -29.38
N LEU A 760 40.50 -18.77 -30.51
CA LEU A 760 39.76 -20.01 -30.64
C LEU A 760 40.62 -21.08 -31.32
N TYR A 761 40.24 -22.35 -31.18
CA TYR A 761 40.81 -23.44 -31.95
C TYR A 761 39.87 -24.64 -32.02
N GLY A 762 39.99 -25.45 -33.08
CA GLY A 762 39.28 -26.71 -33.21
C GLY A 762 39.94 -27.83 -32.41
N VAL A 763 39.14 -28.78 -31.92
CA VAL A 763 39.59 -29.95 -31.15
C VAL A 763 38.95 -31.23 -31.66
N VAL A 764 39.68 -32.34 -31.58
CA VAL A 764 39.18 -33.71 -31.75
C VAL A 764 39.32 -34.41 -30.42
N VAL A 765 38.24 -35.05 -29.96
CA VAL A 765 38.24 -35.81 -28.69
C VAL A 765 37.76 -37.25 -28.89
N ASN A 766 38.04 -38.13 -27.94
CA ASN A 766 37.45 -39.47 -27.89
C ASN A 766 36.06 -39.45 -27.19
N SER A 767 35.40 -40.61 -27.10
CA SER A 767 34.10 -40.75 -26.43
C SER A 767 34.12 -40.48 -24.92
N GLY A 768 35.31 -40.45 -24.30
CA GLY A 768 35.50 -40.00 -22.91
C GLY A 768 35.86 -38.52 -22.78
N GLY A 769 35.90 -37.78 -23.89
CA GLY A 769 36.23 -36.36 -23.95
C GLY A 769 37.73 -36.02 -23.83
N ALA A 770 38.63 -37.01 -23.93
CA ALA A 770 40.07 -36.78 -23.95
C ALA A 770 40.54 -36.28 -25.32
N VAL A 771 41.48 -35.31 -25.32
CA VAL A 771 41.99 -34.67 -26.56
C VAL A 771 42.87 -35.63 -27.36
N LEU A 772 42.55 -35.77 -28.65
CA LEU A 772 43.30 -36.59 -29.62
C LEU A 772 44.10 -35.73 -30.61
N ALA A 773 43.55 -34.59 -31.02
CA ALA A 773 44.19 -33.63 -31.91
C ALA A 773 43.57 -32.24 -31.73
N ARG A 774 44.28 -31.21 -32.19
CA ARG A 774 43.77 -29.83 -32.21
C ARG A 774 44.37 -29.01 -33.34
N THR A 775 43.67 -27.96 -33.73
CA THR A 775 44.18 -26.96 -34.68
C THR A 775 45.10 -25.96 -33.96
N PRO A 776 45.91 -25.19 -34.71
CA PRO A 776 46.58 -24.02 -34.15
C PRO A 776 45.58 -23.01 -33.56
N ASN A 777 46.06 -22.19 -32.63
CA ASN A 777 45.31 -21.04 -32.13
C ASN A 777 45.02 -20.05 -33.26
N TYR A 778 43.82 -19.49 -33.27
CA TYR A 778 43.40 -18.47 -34.22
C TYR A 778 42.77 -17.29 -33.48
N VAL A 779 43.20 -16.07 -33.80
CA VAL A 779 42.62 -14.83 -33.27
C VAL A 779 41.51 -14.38 -34.20
N VAL A 780 40.29 -14.29 -33.68
CA VAL A 780 39.10 -13.98 -34.47
C VAL A 780 39.10 -12.52 -34.93
N THR A 781 38.74 -12.29 -36.18
CA THR A 781 38.59 -10.95 -36.76
C THR A 781 37.11 -10.60 -36.98
N ALA A 782 36.80 -9.30 -37.12
CA ALA A 782 35.43 -8.87 -37.43
C ALA A 782 34.88 -9.47 -38.74
N ALA A 783 35.74 -9.84 -39.69
CA ALA A 783 35.34 -10.46 -40.95
C ALA A 783 34.92 -11.94 -40.82
N ASP A 784 35.20 -12.57 -39.67
CA ASP A 784 34.86 -13.97 -39.40
C ASP A 784 33.47 -14.13 -38.74
N ILE A 785 32.89 -13.06 -38.20
CA ILE A 785 31.59 -13.12 -37.49
C ILE A 785 30.42 -13.29 -38.47
N ASN A 786 29.41 -14.07 -38.04
CA ASN A 786 28.25 -14.52 -38.81
C ASN A 786 28.63 -15.28 -40.08
N ARG A 787 29.80 -15.95 -40.04
CA ARG A 787 30.34 -16.74 -41.15
C ARG A 787 30.92 -18.05 -40.64
N ARG A 788 30.97 -19.03 -41.54
CA ARG A 788 31.68 -20.29 -41.32
C ARG A 788 33.19 -20.06 -41.48
N LYS A 789 33.96 -20.39 -40.44
CA LYS A 789 35.42 -20.32 -40.40
C LYS A 789 36.04 -21.70 -40.32
N THR A 790 36.89 -22.03 -41.28
CA THR A 790 37.69 -23.26 -41.28
C THR A 790 38.96 -23.10 -40.46
N PHE A 791 39.19 -24.03 -39.54
CA PHE A 791 40.39 -24.20 -38.73
C PHE A 791 41.14 -25.45 -39.24
N PRO A 792 42.21 -25.31 -40.03
CA PRO A 792 42.91 -26.44 -40.61
C PRO A 792 43.74 -27.19 -39.55
N LEU A 793 43.79 -28.52 -39.67
CA LEU A 793 44.74 -29.33 -38.92
C LEU A 793 46.09 -29.28 -39.64
N ALA A 794 47.17 -29.00 -38.87
CA ALA A 794 48.52 -28.96 -39.42
C ALA A 794 48.98 -30.31 -40.01
N THR A 795 48.41 -31.41 -39.53
CA THR A 795 48.58 -32.74 -40.09
C THR A 795 47.22 -33.42 -40.11
N PRO A 796 46.76 -33.97 -41.25
CA PRO A 796 45.48 -34.65 -41.32
C PRO A 796 45.37 -35.78 -40.28
N PHE A 797 44.31 -35.76 -39.48
CA PHE A 797 44.12 -36.71 -38.38
C PHE A 797 43.40 -37.98 -38.86
N PRO A 798 43.93 -39.20 -38.63
CA PRO A 798 43.28 -40.42 -39.07
C PRO A 798 42.04 -40.72 -38.21
N LEU A 799 40.91 -40.96 -38.86
CA LEU A 799 39.65 -41.40 -38.27
C LEU A 799 39.41 -42.87 -38.64
N ALA A 800 39.17 -43.71 -37.63
CA ALA A 800 38.69 -45.07 -37.84
C ALA A 800 37.21 -45.08 -38.27
N ALA A 801 36.71 -46.22 -38.76
CA ALA A 801 35.27 -46.43 -38.87
C ALA A 801 34.64 -46.44 -37.47
N GLY A 802 33.48 -45.80 -37.32
CA GLY A 802 32.80 -45.60 -36.04
C GLY A 802 32.60 -44.12 -35.70
N ASP A 803 32.37 -43.85 -34.42
CA ASP A 803 32.11 -42.51 -33.90
C ASP A 803 33.40 -41.70 -33.74
N PHE A 804 33.29 -40.40 -34.03
CA PHE A 804 34.33 -39.41 -33.78
C PHE A 804 33.71 -38.09 -33.33
N TYR A 805 34.48 -37.30 -32.59
CA TYR A 805 33.99 -36.10 -31.91
C TYR A 805 34.87 -34.92 -32.28
N VAL A 806 34.28 -33.88 -32.85
CA VAL A 806 34.97 -32.65 -33.21
C VAL A 806 34.29 -31.45 -32.60
N GLY A 807 35.05 -30.43 -32.23
CA GLY A 807 34.51 -29.27 -31.56
C GLY A 807 35.32 -28.00 -31.73
N LEU A 808 34.78 -26.92 -31.20
CA LEU A 808 35.41 -25.62 -31.08
C LEU A 808 35.71 -25.34 -29.61
N VAL A 809 36.92 -24.85 -29.33
CA VAL A 809 37.34 -24.48 -27.98
C VAL A 809 37.37 -22.96 -27.84
N GLN A 810 36.66 -22.49 -26.83
CA GLN A 810 36.67 -21.13 -26.31
C GLN A 810 37.80 -20.99 -25.27
N THR A 811 38.66 -19.97 -25.37
CA THR A 811 39.67 -19.68 -24.35
C THR A 811 39.18 -18.67 -23.31
N PRO A 812 39.80 -18.57 -22.12
CA PRO A 812 39.44 -17.55 -21.14
C PRO A 812 39.61 -16.12 -21.69
N SER A 813 38.90 -15.16 -21.12
CA SER A 813 39.01 -13.76 -21.55
C SER A 813 39.08 -12.74 -20.41
N ALA A 814 40.04 -11.83 -20.58
CA ALA A 814 40.19 -10.55 -19.89
C ALA A 814 38.93 -9.66 -19.86
N SER A 815 38.18 -9.69 -20.95
CA SER A 815 37.32 -8.58 -21.39
C SER A 815 35.83 -8.96 -21.38
N GLY A 816 35.41 -9.84 -20.47
CA GLY A 816 34.01 -10.26 -20.31
C GLY A 816 33.63 -11.54 -21.09
N GLN A 817 32.41 -12.01 -20.84
CA GLN A 817 31.79 -13.18 -21.49
C GLN A 817 31.71 -13.00 -23.02
N TYR A 818 31.78 -14.11 -23.74
CA TYR A 818 31.55 -14.16 -25.18
C TYR A 818 31.06 -15.54 -25.59
N SER A 819 30.27 -15.60 -26.66
CA SER A 819 29.59 -16.80 -27.15
C SER A 819 29.96 -17.10 -28.60
N PRO A 820 31.10 -17.77 -28.82
CA PRO A 820 31.72 -17.82 -30.14
C PRO A 820 31.00 -18.71 -31.14
N LEU A 821 30.30 -19.76 -30.73
CA LEU A 821 29.77 -20.76 -31.66
C LEU A 821 28.30 -20.48 -31.96
N ALA A 822 27.96 -20.32 -33.23
CA ALA A 822 26.57 -20.18 -33.65
C ALA A 822 25.79 -21.49 -33.46
N THR A 823 24.49 -21.36 -33.16
CA THR A 823 23.55 -22.47 -33.13
C THR A 823 22.45 -22.29 -34.19
N LEU A 824 21.71 -23.35 -34.49
CA LEU A 824 20.49 -23.29 -35.30
C LEU A 824 19.31 -23.88 -34.51
N PRO A 825 18.07 -23.40 -34.73
CA PRO A 825 16.89 -23.89 -34.02
C PRO A 825 16.67 -25.39 -34.19
N GLU A 826 16.67 -26.12 -33.07
CA GLU A 826 16.24 -27.51 -32.98
C GLU A 826 15.65 -27.77 -31.60
N ASN A 827 14.32 -27.83 -31.54
CA ASN A 827 13.57 -28.02 -30.30
C ASN A 827 12.64 -29.25 -30.43
N PRO A 828 12.80 -30.30 -29.60
CA PRO A 828 13.89 -30.47 -28.65
C PRO A 828 15.23 -30.71 -29.36
N THR A 829 16.33 -30.40 -28.69
CA THR A 829 17.68 -30.73 -29.14
C THR A 829 17.90 -32.24 -29.08
N ARG A 830 18.46 -32.82 -30.14
CA ARG A 830 18.65 -34.28 -30.22
C ARG A 830 19.61 -34.80 -29.13
N PRO A 831 19.24 -35.85 -28.37
CA PRO A 831 20.11 -36.46 -27.36
C PRO A 831 21.38 -37.08 -27.92
N GLY A 832 22.46 -37.06 -27.13
CA GLY A 832 23.70 -37.79 -27.35
C GLY A 832 24.49 -37.36 -28.59
N THR A 833 24.27 -36.13 -29.07
CA THR A 833 24.88 -35.62 -30.31
C THR A 833 25.75 -34.39 -30.10
N PHE A 834 25.26 -33.43 -29.30
CA PHE A 834 25.96 -32.18 -29.01
C PHE A 834 26.36 -32.16 -27.54
N PHE A 835 27.59 -31.77 -27.28
CA PHE A 835 28.17 -31.82 -25.95
C PHE A 835 28.91 -30.53 -25.64
N ARG A 836 29.00 -30.19 -24.36
CA ARG A 836 30.03 -29.29 -23.86
C ARG A 836 31.01 -30.03 -22.95
N ILE A 837 32.20 -29.47 -22.81
CA ILE A 837 33.19 -29.89 -21.83
C ILE A 837 33.55 -28.66 -21.01
N VAL A 838 33.16 -28.65 -19.73
CA VAL A 838 33.44 -27.57 -18.79
C VAL A 838 33.77 -28.18 -17.41
N PRO A 839 34.96 -27.92 -16.83
CA PRO A 839 36.09 -27.20 -17.42
C PRO A 839 36.78 -28.03 -18.51
N PHE A 840 37.32 -27.37 -19.54
CA PHE A 840 38.13 -28.01 -20.57
C PHE A 840 39.64 -27.79 -20.36
N SER A 841 40.42 -28.87 -20.42
CA SER A 841 41.89 -28.82 -20.44
C SER A 841 42.43 -29.05 -21.84
N ALA A 842 43.32 -28.17 -22.31
CA ALA A 842 43.94 -28.28 -23.64
C ALA A 842 44.85 -29.52 -23.80
N SER A 843 45.36 -30.09 -22.70
CA SER A 843 46.25 -31.26 -22.72
C SER A 843 45.54 -32.59 -22.47
N THR A 844 44.48 -32.58 -21.66
CA THR A 844 43.81 -33.81 -21.19
C THR A 844 42.33 -33.90 -21.57
N GLY A 845 41.71 -32.81 -22.02
CA GLY A 845 40.27 -32.75 -22.30
C GLY A 845 39.42 -32.62 -21.03
N GLY A 846 38.27 -33.30 -21.00
CA GLY A 846 37.35 -33.31 -19.86
C GLY A 846 36.13 -34.20 -20.12
N VAL A 847 35.10 -34.11 -19.29
CA VAL A 847 33.87 -34.93 -19.41
C VAL A 847 32.91 -34.33 -20.44
N LEU A 848 32.34 -35.15 -21.31
CA LEU A 848 31.28 -34.76 -22.23
C LEU A 848 29.95 -34.64 -21.48
N GLU A 849 29.38 -33.45 -21.46
CA GLU A 849 28.04 -33.16 -20.94
C GLU A 849 27.07 -32.95 -22.11
N ASP A 850 26.00 -33.74 -22.18
CA ASP A 850 24.99 -33.65 -23.24
C ASP A 850 24.22 -32.32 -23.16
N LEU A 851 24.10 -31.63 -24.29
CA LEU A 851 23.40 -30.35 -24.39
C LEU A 851 21.89 -30.50 -24.56
N ALA A 852 21.39 -31.69 -24.89
CA ALA A 852 19.97 -31.93 -25.14
C ALA A 852 19.02 -31.50 -24.01
N PRO A 853 19.32 -31.75 -22.71
CA PRO A 853 18.43 -31.35 -21.60
C PRO A 853 18.19 -29.84 -21.51
N ASN A 854 19.10 -29.02 -22.07
CA ASN A 854 19.03 -27.57 -22.02
C ASN A 854 18.58 -26.94 -23.36
N ASN A 855 18.25 -27.77 -24.35
CA ASN A 855 17.68 -27.35 -25.63
C ASN A 855 18.48 -26.30 -26.43
N PHE A 856 19.82 -26.43 -26.45
CA PHE A 856 20.73 -25.47 -27.10
C PHE A 856 20.66 -25.41 -28.65
N GLY A 857 19.90 -26.30 -29.27
CA GLY A 857 19.80 -26.41 -30.73
C GLY A 857 20.97 -27.16 -31.36
N VAL A 858 21.14 -26.95 -32.67
CA VAL A 858 22.20 -27.57 -33.46
C VAL A 858 23.46 -26.73 -33.40
N LEU A 859 24.58 -27.30 -32.94
CA LEU A 859 25.89 -26.66 -33.06
C LEU A 859 26.32 -26.59 -34.53
N VAL A 860 26.64 -25.39 -35.02
CA VAL A 860 27.08 -25.21 -36.42
C VAL A 860 28.58 -25.53 -36.55
N LEU A 861 28.86 -26.83 -36.48
CA LEU A 861 30.19 -27.43 -36.62
C LEU A 861 30.24 -28.32 -37.86
N GLU A 862 31.37 -28.34 -38.57
CA GLU A 862 31.60 -29.22 -39.71
C GLU A 862 32.95 -29.93 -39.57
N ALA A 863 32.96 -31.23 -39.88
CA ALA A 863 34.16 -32.03 -39.99
C ALA A 863 34.52 -32.21 -41.47
N GLU A 864 35.63 -31.62 -41.90
CA GLU A 864 36.14 -31.74 -43.26
C GLU A 864 37.04 -32.97 -43.35
N THR A 865 36.63 -33.95 -44.16
CA THR A 865 37.34 -35.23 -44.26
C THR A 865 37.88 -35.47 -45.66
N ASN A 866 38.64 -36.54 -45.84
CA ASN A 866 38.94 -37.18 -47.11
C ASN A 866 38.88 -38.69 -46.92
N ILE A 867 38.47 -39.43 -47.95
CA ILE A 867 38.61 -40.89 -47.92
C ILE A 867 40.10 -41.20 -48.02
N ILE A 868 40.60 -42.08 -47.14
CA ILE A 868 41.97 -42.59 -47.26
C ILE A 868 41.99 -43.52 -48.49
N LEU A 869 42.37 -42.99 -49.65
CA LEU A 869 42.66 -43.80 -50.81
C LEU A 869 43.91 -44.63 -50.51
N ALA A 870 43.87 -45.92 -50.82
CA ALA A 870 45.01 -46.80 -50.64
C ALA A 870 46.23 -46.20 -51.36
N SER A 871 47.36 -46.10 -50.67
CA SER A 871 48.60 -45.53 -51.21
C SER A 871 49.66 -46.61 -51.41
N ASN A 872 50.47 -46.45 -52.46
CA ASN A 872 51.64 -47.30 -52.69
C ASN A 872 52.64 -47.05 -51.57
N SER A 873 52.98 -48.08 -50.80
CA SER A 873 53.82 -48.00 -49.61
C SER A 873 55.29 -48.24 -49.98
N PRO A 874 56.17 -47.24 -49.78
CA PRO A 874 57.61 -47.41 -49.98
C PRO A 874 58.23 -48.46 -49.06
N ALA A 875 57.65 -48.66 -47.86
CA ALA A 875 58.11 -49.65 -46.89
C ALA A 875 57.79 -51.08 -47.35
N LEU A 876 56.55 -51.35 -47.78
CA LEU A 876 56.17 -52.64 -48.40
C LEU A 876 56.96 -52.86 -49.70
N SER A 877 57.19 -51.79 -50.47
CA SER A 877 58.02 -51.86 -51.68
C SER A 877 59.51 -52.11 -51.40
N LYS A 878 60.00 -52.04 -50.17
CA LYS A 878 61.36 -52.51 -49.83
C LYS A 878 61.33 -53.93 -49.27
N ALA A 879 60.25 -54.29 -48.58
CA ALA A 879 60.06 -55.58 -47.93
C ALA A 879 59.74 -56.73 -48.90
N VAL A 880 59.18 -56.44 -50.07
CA VAL A 880 58.64 -57.44 -50.99
C VAL A 880 59.57 -57.74 -52.17
N SER A 881 59.93 -59.01 -52.35
CA SER A 881 60.66 -59.55 -53.52
C SER A 881 59.90 -60.74 -54.13
N LEU A 882 60.02 -60.90 -55.46
CA LEU A 882 59.37 -61.98 -56.24
C LEU A 882 60.40 -62.70 -57.09
N PHE A 883 60.53 -64.01 -56.90
CA PHE A 883 61.48 -64.83 -57.66
C PHE A 883 61.04 -66.31 -57.79
N PRO A 884 61.43 -67.01 -58.86
CA PRO A 884 62.06 -66.47 -60.06
C PRO A 884 61.08 -65.58 -60.83
N ASN A 885 61.60 -64.55 -61.49
CA ASN A 885 60.82 -63.67 -62.36
C ASN A 885 61.73 -63.23 -63.52
N PRO A 886 61.56 -63.76 -64.74
CA PRO A 886 60.41 -64.53 -65.22
C PRO A 886 60.24 -65.96 -64.62
N SER A 887 59.03 -66.54 -64.66
CA SER A 887 58.69 -67.86 -64.11
C SER A 887 57.84 -68.72 -65.06
N SER A 888 57.91 -70.05 -64.95
CA SER A 888 57.04 -71.01 -65.66
C SER A 888 55.70 -71.28 -64.96
N GLY A 889 55.43 -70.61 -63.83
CA GLY A 889 54.17 -70.72 -63.09
C GLY A 889 54.32 -70.99 -61.60
N GLN A 890 55.51 -71.30 -61.09
CA GLN A 890 55.77 -71.38 -59.65
C GLN A 890 56.62 -70.16 -59.23
N VAL A 891 56.08 -69.32 -58.35
CA VAL A 891 56.73 -68.06 -57.95
C VAL A 891 56.77 -67.98 -56.43
N THR A 892 57.90 -67.60 -55.86
CA THR A 892 58.03 -67.30 -54.43
C THR A 892 57.90 -65.80 -54.21
N LEU A 893 56.94 -65.42 -53.37
CA LEU A 893 56.81 -64.08 -52.81
C LEU A 893 57.48 -64.05 -51.43
N GLU A 894 58.64 -63.43 -51.35
CA GLU A 894 59.36 -63.25 -50.10
C GLU A 894 59.05 -61.86 -49.51
N ILE A 895 58.73 -61.85 -48.22
CA ILE A 895 58.40 -60.64 -47.47
C ILE A 895 59.28 -60.57 -46.23
N ARG A 896 60.09 -59.51 -46.11
CA ARG A 896 61.00 -59.29 -44.97
C ARG A 896 60.74 -57.95 -44.30
N GLU A 897 60.54 -57.98 -42.98
CA GLU A 897 60.39 -56.82 -42.12
C GLU A 897 59.24 -55.86 -42.50
N ALA A 898 58.12 -56.37 -43.03
CA ALA A 898 56.98 -55.51 -43.37
C ALA A 898 56.25 -54.93 -42.13
N LYS A 899 56.50 -55.49 -40.93
CA LYS A 899 55.90 -55.12 -39.64
C LYS A 899 54.37 -55.12 -39.69
N ALA A 900 53.80 -56.07 -40.42
CA ALA A 900 52.35 -56.17 -40.58
C ALA A 900 51.70 -56.74 -39.30
N ALA A 901 50.69 -56.05 -38.76
CA ALA A 901 49.96 -56.49 -37.57
C ALA A 901 49.00 -57.68 -37.82
N GLY A 902 48.91 -58.18 -39.06
CA GLY A 902 48.00 -59.26 -39.47
C GLY A 902 48.40 -59.90 -40.81
N ALA A 903 47.59 -60.84 -41.30
CA ALA A 903 47.86 -61.56 -42.55
C ALA A 903 47.82 -60.63 -43.77
N LEU A 904 48.79 -60.77 -44.67
CA LEU A 904 48.95 -59.93 -45.86
C LEU A 904 48.14 -60.53 -47.01
N GLN A 905 47.48 -59.68 -47.81
CA GLN A 905 46.72 -60.13 -48.97
C GLN A 905 47.51 -59.92 -50.26
N VAL A 906 47.46 -60.91 -51.14
CA VAL A 906 48.08 -60.88 -52.47
C VAL A 906 47.00 -61.01 -53.52
N GLN A 907 47.03 -60.16 -54.53
CA GLN A 907 46.21 -60.26 -55.73
C GLN A 907 47.12 -60.22 -56.95
N VAL A 908 46.96 -61.16 -57.87
CA VAL A 908 47.62 -61.14 -59.18
C VAL A 908 46.59 -60.71 -60.21
N THR A 909 46.89 -59.67 -60.97
CA THR A 909 46.03 -59.16 -62.03
C THR A 909 46.70 -59.26 -63.40
N ASN A 910 45.93 -59.55 -64.45
CA ASN A 910 46.42 -59.43 -65.82
C ASN A 910 46.52 -57.95 -66.26
N LEU A 911 47.04 -57.67 -67.46
CA LEU A 911 47.16 -56.31 -67.99
C LEU A 911 45.82 -55.61 -68.26
N LEU A 912 44.70 -56.36 -68.29
CA LEU A 912 43.35 -55.80 -68.40
C LEU A 912 42.76 -55.42 -67.02
N GLY A 913 43.53 -55.56 -65.94
CA GLY A 913 43.11 -55.24 -64.58
C GLY A 913 42.23 -56.30 -63.90
N GLN A 914 42.03 -57.46 -64.54
CA GLN A 914 41.24 -58.55 -63.96
C GLN A 914 42.08 -59.32 -62.94
N VAL A 915 41.52 -59.58 -61.76
CA VAL A 915 42.14 -60.45 -60.73
C VAL A 915 42.07 -61.89 -61.21
N VAL A 916 43.23 -62.52 -61.38
CA VAL A 916 43.38 -63.90 -61.89
C VAL A 916 43.86 -64.88 -60.83
N HIS A 917 44.37 -64.37 -59.70
CA HIS A 917 44.75 -65.19 -58.54
C HIS A 917 44.72 -64.34 -57.26
N THR A 918 44.38 -64.96 -56.13
CA THR A 918 44.43 -64.34 -54.81
C THR A 918 45.04 -65.29 -53.79
N ALA A 919 45.88 -64.78 -52.90
CA ALA A 919 46.47 -65.55 -51.82
C ALA A 919 46.59 -64.72 -50.54
N THR A 920 46.69 -65.41 -49.40
CA THR A 920 47.03 -64.80 -48.11
C THR A 920 48.43 -65.26 -47.73
N VAL A 921 49.29 -64.31 -47.39
CA VAL A 921 50.73 -64.55 -47.15
C VAL A 921 51.16 -64.04 -45.78
N ARG A 922 52.25 -64.61 -45.26
CA ARG A 922 52.81 -64.27 -43.96
C ARG A 922 53.99 -63.31 -44.13
N ASP A 923 54.12 -62.37 -43.20
CA ASP A 923 55.31 -61.52 -43.06
C ASP A 923 56.49 -62.35 -42.53
N ASN A 924 57.72 -61.92 -42.81
CA ASN A 924 58.97 -62.61 -42.48
C ASN A 924 59.03 -64.08 -42.94
N ALA A 925 58.43 -64.36 -44.11
CA ALA A 925 58.34 -65.70 -44.67
C ALA A 925 58.50 -65.69 -46.19
N GLN A 926 58.84 -66.86 -46.73
CA GLN A 926 58.76 -67.14 -48.16
C GLN A 926 57.41 -67.81 -48.45
N ASN A 927 56.63 -67.21 -49.35
CA ASN A 927 55.27 -67.61 -49.63
C ASN A 927 55.19 -68.11 -51.08
N PRO A 928 55.05 -69.44 -51.32
CA PRO A 928 54.92 -69.97 -52.66
C PRO A 928 53.55 -69.59 -53.26
N LEU A 929 53.55 -69.20 -54.53
CA LEU A 929 52.38 -68.87 -55.34
C LEU A 929 52.37 -69.81 -56.56
N ASP A 930 51.36 -70.68 -56.62
CA ASP A 930 51.11 -71.53 -57.79
C ASP A 930 50.22 -70.81 -58.79
N LEU A 931 50.84 -70.39 -59.89
CA LEU A 931 50.26 -69.68 -61.01
C LEU A 931 50.37 -70.52 -62.30
N SER A 932 50.63 -71.83 -62.19
CA SER A 932 50.84 -72.74 -63.32
C SER A 932 49.61 -72.86 -64.23
N ALA A 933 48.42 -72.51 -63.75
CA ALA A 933 47.19 -72.47 -64.55
C ALA A 933 47.06 -71.22 -65.44
N LEU A 934 47.85 -70.16 -65.21
CA LEU A 934 47.73 -68.89 -65.93
C LEU A 934 48.51 -68.90 -67.26
N ALA A 935 48.04 -68.17 -68.28
CA ALA A 935 48.72 -68.08 -69.58
C ALA A 935 50.07 -67.35 -69.49
N ALA A 936 50.98 -67.58 -70.45
CA ALA A 936 52.20 -66.78 -70.57
C ALA A 936 51.86 -65.31 -70.82
N GLY A 937 52.56 -64.39 -70.14
CA GLY A 937 52.26 -62.96 -70.22
C GLY A 937 52.75 -62.17 -69.01
N MET A 938 52.51 -60.86 -69.03
CA MET A 938 52.80 -59.97 -67.90
C MET A 938 51.60 -59.85 -66.97
N TYR A 939 51.89 -59.84 -65.68
CA TYR A 939 50.93 -59.71 -64.58
C TYR A 939 51.44 -58.68 -63.58
N LEU A 940 50.52 -58.13 -62.79
CA LEU A 940 50.84 -57.28 -61.64
C LEU A 940 50.45 -58.02 -60.36
N VAL A 941 51.42 -58.17 -59.45
CA VAL A 941 51.22 -58.72 -58.12
C VAL A 941 51.09 -57.56 -57.15
N ARG A 942 49.89 -57.41 -56.58
CA ARG A 942 49.57 -56.46 -55.52
C ARG A 942 49.68 -57.14 -54.17
N VAL A 943 50.56 -56.65 -53.30
CA VAL A 943 50.67 -57.09 -51.90
C VAL A 943 50.14 -56.00 -51.00
N GLN A 944 49.20 -56.32 -50.11
CA GLN A 944 48.46 -55.35 -49.30
C GLN A 944 48.49 -55.70 -47.81
N ALA A 945 48.77 -54.68 -47.00
CA ALA A 945 48.71 -54.69 -45.54
C ALA A 945 47.75 -53.59 -45.07
N GLY A 946 46.52 -53.94 -44.68
CA GLY A 946 45.50 -52.94 -44.35
C GLY A 946 45.22 -52.01 -45.53
N SER A 947 45.44 -50.70 -45.36
CA SER A 947 45.26 -49.66 -46.39
C SER A 947 46.51 -49.38 -47.25
N ALA A 948 47.66 -49.97 -46.90
CA ALA A 948 48.91 -49.82 -47.62
C ALA A 948 49.10 -50.99 -48.62
N TYR A 949 49.56 -50.71 -49.85
CA TYR A 949 49.89 -51.77 -50.81
C TYR A 949 51.19 -51.50 -51.55
N THR A 950 51.76 -52.50 -52.20
CA THR A 950 52.80 -52.33 -53.21
C THR A 950 52.49 -53.19 -54.44
N LEU A 951 53.00 -52.78 -55.60
CA LEU A 951 52.86 -53.50 -56.85
C LEU A 951 54.22 -54.06 -57.30
N ARG A 952 54.19 -55.23 -57.92
CA ARG A 952 55.32 -55.84 -58.59
C ARG A 952 54.92 -56.40 -59.93
N GLN A 953 55.75 -56.19 -60.92
CA GLN A 953 55.58 -56.85 -62.21
C GLN A 953 56.03 -58.31 -62.10
N LEU A 954 55.23 -59.22 -62.63
CA LEU A 954 55.54 -60.64 -62.77
C LEU A 954 55.41 -61.03 -64.24
N VAL A 955 56.39 -61.75 -64.77
CA VAL A 955 56.37 -62.27 -66.14
C VAL A 955 56.31 -63.79 -66.09
N LEU A 956 55.31 -64.38 -66.73
CA LEU A 956 55.20 -65.82 -66.92
C LEU A 956 55.61 -66.21 -68.34
N THR A 957 56.59 -67.10 -68.49
CA THR A 957 57.27 -67.43 -69.78
C THR A 957 57.18 -68.90 -70.14
N LYS A 958 56.04 -69.54 -69.84
CA LYS A 958 55.81 -70.98 -70.04
C LYS A 958 56.50 -71.61 -71.24
#